data_AF-A0A2D4SKM0-F1
#
_entry.id   AF-A0A2D4SKM0-F1
#
_cell.length_a   1.000
_cell.length_b   1.000
_cell.length_c   1.000
_cell.angle_alpha   90.00
_cell.angle_beta   90.00
_cell.angle_gamma   90.00
#
_symmetry.space_group_name_H-M   'P 1'
#
loop_
_entity.id
_entity.type
_entity.pdbx_description
1 polymer ?
#
loop_
_entity_poly.entity_id
_entity_poly.type
_entity_poly.pdbx_seq_one_letter_code
_entity_poly.pdbx_strand_id
1 'polypeptide(L)'
;MYRDICSKSTPTHTILSMIPFLLSLGAFADTPMTTSPELIEPTATLELPIEKAVVYNTKAQIFRAQTITLKKGVNVFSCADLPHNIDIKSLRVQIPNARILRLVPTVAEKEQFDIKELNTLFDKIYAVDQDIKILQKENSVLQAQYNLLTNIKAPNNPIKEAPLSLARNWKSNVDFFEKRQTSLSTKQYRIQQNLRKKRKEMEELKIQAQPYQSQSITKKQVQVLIFIDSTKEQQTELDLQYFTSKAYWEPIYHLDYDPQADTIELKTAALVNQSSGENWDDIDLELSTSTLSGDITVPTLKSWILAEKQEYIPKAKAQNTNKPKERFDAPQKKVSLKEAQKGAQKLAMQNQVQNLRNFIQKDSKPKTTLGKSTKSRSRRSSPSVVYQEKTEIDFEAIDIEGQLKKPQGMITMERAKAQFNSLPQLREHFNLIDPNTNIQGYDFYEEDTIQQVQQTNRAIPIQRKVAETGGLDYRWNAPATVKIGSDSQPVKVPLESNTFPVKTFYEATPSISKHAYLSAIIQNPSDKPILQGKTHIFIGDSYAGSEKLDTTGPKGTMNLALGMDENIRLKHNIIPKQYSKGLIGSTDITEYKVRIEIGNYKDKDIEIRIFDQIPLSEQEDVQIELLTKNLSPNRNGILKWDITVPAQKTEVIEFSYKIQRPKNWVIKGRHR
;
A
#
# COMPACT_ATOMS: atom_id res chain seq x y z
N MET A 1 -48.89 -48.94 14.74
CA MET A 1 -50.05 -48.73 13.84
C MET A 1 -49.50 -48.28 12.50
N TYR A 2 -49.24 -49.24 11.60
CA TYR A 2 -50.07 -49.60 10.43
C TYR A 2 -49.95 -48.55 9.32
N ARG A 3 -49.65 -48.81 8.04
CA ARG A 3 -49.31 -49.95 7.15
C ARG A 3 -49.02 -49.24 5.79
N ASP A 4 -47.93 -49.40 5.07
CA ASP A 4 -47.54 -50.50 4.17
C ASP A 4 -48.44 -50.77 2.93
N ILE A 5 -47.78 -50.80 1.75
CA ILE A 5 -47.97 -51.68 0.56
C ILE A 5 -48.76 -51.19 -0.69
N CYS A 6 -47.95 -50.99 -1.75
CA CYS A 6 -47.97 -51.47 -3.14
C CYS A 6 -49.26 -51.70 -3.99
N SER A 7 -49.15 -51.24 -5.24
CA SER A 7 -49.21 -52.01 -6.51
C SER A 7 -50.42 -51.84 -7.46
N LYS A 8 -50.03 -51.75 -8.75
CA LYS A 8 -50.62 -52.31 -9.99
C LYS A 8 -51.41 -51.42 -10.98
N SER A 9 -50.89 -51.53 -12.21
CA SER A 9 -51.53 -51.79 -13.51
C SER A 9 -52.03 -50.64 -14.41
N THR A 10 -51.40 -50.60 -15.59
CA THR A 10 -51.72 -50.02 -16.90
C THR A 10 -53.09 -50.46 -17.48
N PRO A 11 -53.62 -49.79 -18.52
CA PRO A 11 -53.36 -50.16 -19.94
C PRO A 11 -53.20 -48.92 -20.87
N THR A 12 -52.21 -48.83 -21.76
CA THR A 12 -52.17 -49.29 -23.18
C THR A 12 -53.44 -49.08 -24.01
N HIS A 13 -53.37 -48.17 -24.99
CA HIS A 13 -53.90 -48.42 -26.34
C HIS A 13 -52.88 -48.01 -27.40
N THR A 14 -52.54 -49.01 -28.20
CA THR A 14 -51.66 -49.06 -29.37
C THR A 14 -52.50 -48.91 -30.64
N ILE A 15 -51.86 -48.51 -31.76
CA ILE A 15 -52.03 -48.96 -33.17
C ILE A 15 -51.77 -47.75 -34.10
N LEU A 16 -51.05 -47.80 -35.23
CA LEU A 16 -50.10 -48.72 -35.88
C LEU A 16 -49.70 -48.04 -37.21
N SER A 17 -48.60 -48.54 -37.79
CA SER A 17 -48.22 -48.46 -39.22
C SER A 17 -47.39 -47.23 -39.60
N MET A 18 -46.38 -47.30 -40.44
CA MET A 18 -45.61 -48.38 -41.08
C MET A 18 -44.49 -47.64 -41.84
N ILE A 19 -43.22 -47.97 -41.67
CA ILE A 19 -42.16 -47.53 -42.60
C ILE A 19 -41.40 -48.79 -43.04
N PRO A 20 -41.41 -49.15 -44.34
CA PRO A 20 -40.70 -50.32 -44.80
C PRO A 20 -39.21 -50.03 -44.93
N PHE A 21 -38.45 -51.03 -44.53
CA PHE A 21 -37.02 -51.20 -44.75
C PHE A 21 -36.80 -51.50 -46.24
N LEU A 22 -36.03 -50.67 -46.95
CA LEU A 22 -35.47 -51.02 -48.26
C LEU A 22 -33.94 -50.91 -48.17
N LEU A 23 -33.33 -52.08 -48.10
CA LEU A 23 -31.90 -52.32 -48.34
C LEU A 23 -31.60 -52.03 -49.82
N SER A 24 -30.80 -51.00 -50.09
CA SER A 24 -30.02 -50.91 -51.33
C SER A 24 -28.54 -50.79 -50.97
N LEU A 25 -27.83 -51.91 -51.12
CA LEU A 25 -26.37 -51.92 -51.26
C LEU A 25 -26.02 -51.15 -52.55
N GLY A 26 -25.33 -50.04 -52.40
CA GLY A 26 -24.76 -49.27 -53.50
C GLY A 26 -23.53 -48.53 -53.01
N ALA A 27 -22.38 -48.91 -53.58
CA ALA A 27 -21.06 -48.41 -53.22
C ALA A 27 -20.96 -46.89 -53.23
N PHE A 28 -20.51 -46.29 -52.13
CA PHE A 28 -19.91 -44.97 -52.14
C PHE A 28 -18.45 -45.08 -51.74
N ALA A 29 -17.62 -44.73 -52.72
CA ALA A 29 -16.21 -44.54 -52.63
C ALA A 29 -15.85 -43.47 -51.58
N ASP A 30 -14.64 -43.61 -51.07
CA ASP A 30 -13.85 -42.67 -50.29
C ASP A 30 -14.30 -41.20 -50.34
N THR A 31 -14.77 -40.70 -49.20
CA THR A 31 -14.58 -39.29 -48.84
C THR A 31 -13.83 -39.24 -47.52
N PRO A 32 -12.64 -38.62 -47.46
CA PRO A 32 -11.85 -38.58 -46.25
C PRO A 32 -12.55 -37.74 -45.19
N MET A 33 -12.81 -38.36 -44.04
CA MET A 33 -12.87 -37.63 -42.77
C MET A 33 -11.58 -36.83 -42.57
N THR A 34 -11.71 -35.69 -41.91
CA THR A 34 -10.65 -34.76 -41.46
C THR A 34 -10.46 -33.51 -42.33
N THR A 35 -11.47 -32.65 -42.40
CA THR A 35 -11.20 -31.22 -42.51
C THR A 35 -10.87 -30.70 -41.11
N SER A 36 -9.58 -30.40 -40.91
CA SER A 36 -9.07 -29.53 -39.85
C SER A 36 -9.97 -28.30 -39.70
N PRO A 37 -10.23 -27.77 -38.48
CA PRO A 37 -11.01 -26.54 -38.35
C PRO A 37 -10.28 -25.44 -39.13
N GLU A 38 -10.89 -25.01 -40.23
CA GLU A 38 -10.45 -23.88 -41.02
C GLU A 38 -10.42 -22.68 -40.07
N LEU A 39 -9.23 -22.08 -39.90
CA LEU A 39 -9.07 -20.85 -39.13
C LEU A 39 -9.87 -19.77 -39.86
N ILE A 40 -11.10 -19.50 -39.40
CA ILE A 40 -11.89 -18.37 -39.87
C ILE A 40 -11.11 -17.11 -39.48
N GLU A 41 -10.47 -16.48 -40.46
CA GLU A 41 -9.76 -15.23 -40.24
C GLU A 41 -10.77 -14.12 -39.90
N PRO A 42 -10.47 -13.26 -38.91
CA PRO A 42 -11.38 -12.19 -38.52
C PRO A 42 -11.58 -11.21 -39.68
N THR A 43 -12.83 -10.79 -39.89
CA THR A 43 -13.21 -9.81 -40.92
C THR A 43 -12.58 -8.44 -40.67
N ALA A 44 -12.36 -8.08 -39.40
CA ALA A 44 -11.62 -6.89 -38.98
C ALA A 44 -11.13 -7.00 -37.53
N THR A 45 -10.08 -6.24 -37.19
CA THR A 45 -9.60 -6.03 -35.82
C THR A 45 -10.21 -4.76 -35.24
N LEU A 46 -10.72 -4.83 -34.01
CA LEU A 46 -11.33 -3.71 -33.27
C LEU A 46 -10.40 -3.24 -32.15
N GLU A 47 -10.24 -1.93 -31.99
CA GLU A 47 -9.38 -1.31 -30.96
C GLU A 47 -10.16 -0.84 -29.70
N LEU A 48 -11.50 -0.92 -29.71
CA LEU A 48 -12.44 -0.72 -28.58
C LEU A 48 -11.87 0.16 -27.43
N PRO A 49 -11.92 1.50 -27.52
CA PRO A 49 -11.44 2.38 -26.45
C PRO A 49 -12.21 2.17 -25.13
N ILE A 50 -11.57 2.47 -24.00
CA ILE A 50 -12.22 2.48 -22.69
C ILE A 50 -13.01 3.78 -22.56
N GLU A 51 -14.29 3.69 -22.26
CA GLU A 51 -15.14 4.87 -22.06
C GLU A 51 -15.48 5.09 -20.58
N LYS A 52 -15.61 3.99 -19.82
CA LYS A 52 -16.01 4.04 -18.42
C LYS A 52 -15.34 2.93 -17.60
N ALA A 53 -15.02 3.23 -16.34
CA ALA A 53 -14.63 2.25 -15.35
C ALA A 53 -15.48 2.39 -14.09
N VAL A 54 -15.97 1.26 -13.57
CA VAL A 54 -16.56 1.18 -12.22
C VAL A 54 -15.55 0.47 -11.33
N VAL A 55 -14.93 1.19 -10.40
CA VAL A 55 -13.91 0.65 -9.50
C VAL A 55 -14.55 0.28 -8.17
N TYR A 56 -14.31 -0.94 -7.74
CA TYR A 56 -14.74 -1.50 -6.47
C TYR A 56 -13.54 -1.57 -5.52
N ASN A 57 -13.77 -1.91 -4.26
CA ASN A 57 -12.71 -2.09 -3.26
C ASN A 57 -11.67 -3.20 -3.58
N THR A 58 -11.95 -4.08 -4.55
CA THR A 58 -11.12 -5.26 -4.84
C THR A 58 -10.87 -5.53 -6.33
N LYS A 59 -11.63 -4.87 -7.21
CA LYS A 59 -11.61 -5.11 -8.66
C LYS A 59 -12.18 -3.88 -9.37
N ALA A 60 -12.04 -3.78 -10.69
CA ALA A 60 -12.78 -2.83 -11.51
C ALA A 60 -13.54 -3.54 -12.63
N GLN A 61 -14.67 -2.97 -13.01
CA GLN A 61 -15.40 -3.31 -14.23
C GLN A 61 -15.07 -2.27 -15.29
N ILE A 62 -14.65 -2.72 -16.45
CA ILE A 62 -14.26 -1.88 -17.58
C ILE A 62 -15.36 -1.95 -18.63
N PHE A 63 -15.70 -0.78 -19.19
CA PHE A 63 -16.65 -0.62 -20.26
C PHE A 63 -15.93 -0.01 -21.46
N ARG A 64 -16.03 -0.72 -22.58
CA ARG A 64 -15.51 -0.28 -23.88
C ARG A 64 -16.63 -0.24 -24.87
N ALA A 65 -16.60 0.74 -25.76
CA ALA A 65 -17.52 0.78 -26.88
C ALA A 65 -16.81 1.23 -28.15
N GLN A 66 -17.33 0.78 -29.29
CA GLN A 66 -16.95 1.29 -30.60
C GLN A 66 -18.12 1.12 -31.56
N THR A 67 -18.29 2.09 -32.44
CA THR A 67 -19.24 1.96 -33.54
C THR A 67 -18.65 1.06 -34.64
N ILE A 68 -19.38 0.02 -35.04
CA ILE A 68 -18.99 -0.93 -36.08
C ILE A 68 -20.04 -1.01 -37.18
N THR A 69 -19.60 -1.35 -38.39
CA THR A 69 -20.47 -1.62 -39.53
C THR A 69 -20.63 -3.13 -39.70
N LEU A 70 -21.86 -3.61 -39.59
CA LEU A 70 -22.23 -5.01 -39.79
C LEU A 70 -22.72 -5.20 -41.22
N LYS A 71 -22.21 -6.23 -41.91
CA LYS A 71 -22.81 -6.74 -43.14
C LYS A 71 -23.96 -7.68 -42.82
N LYS A 72 -24.87 -7.89 -43.78
CA LYS A 72 -25.89 -8.93 -43.67
C LYS A 72 -25.23 -10.32 -43.54
N GLY A 73 -25.66 -11.12 -42.57
CA GLY A 73 -25.13 -12.45 -42.26
C GLY A 73 -24.14 -12.45 -41.09
N VAL A 74 -23.27 -13.46 -41.06
CA VAL A 74 -22.29 -13.66 -39.99
C VAL A 74 -21.07 -12.78 -40.21
N ASN A 75 -20.77 -11.94 -39.22
CA ASN A 75 -19.59 -11.10 -39.14
C ASN A 75 -18.69 -11.65 -38.02
N VAL A 76 -17.37 -11.65 -38.24
CA VAL A 76 -16.40 -12.11 -37.25
C VAL A 76 -15.42 -10.98 -36.95
N PHE A 77 -15.44 -10.48 -35.72
CA PHE A 77 -14.52 -9.43 -35.28
C PHE A 77 -13.50 -9.97 -34.29
N SER A 78 -12.29 -9.45 -34.34
CA SER A 78 -11.25 -9.72 -33.35
C SER A 78 -11.01 -8.49 -32.48
N CYS A 79 -11.31 -8.56 -31.19
CA CYS A 79 -10.81 -7.61 -30.22
C CYS A 79 -9.41 -8.07 -29.79
N ALA A 80 -8.39 -7.33 -30.23
CA ALA A 80 -7.01 -7.55 -29.83
C ALA A 80 -6.69 -6.74 -28.57
N ASP A 81 -5.59 -7.11 -27.89
CA ASP A 81 -4.94 -6.33 -26.84
C ASP A 81 -5.59 -6.27 -25.44
N LEU A 82 -6.61 -7.09 -25.13
CA LEU A 82 -7.08 -7.16 -23.74
C LEU A 82 -6.01 -7.74 -22.80
N PRO A 83 -5.91 -7.28 -21.54
CA PRO A 83 -4.94 -7.77 -20.58
C PRO A 83 -5.16 -9.23 -20.21
N HIS A 84 -4.10 -9.94 -19.82
CA HIS A 84 -4.23 -11.31 -19.33
C HIS A 84 -4.96 -11.45 -17.98
N ASN A 85 -4.97 -10.39 -17.18
CA ASN A 85 -5.57 -10.32 -15.85
C ASN A 85 -7.08 -10.01 -15.87
N ILE A 86 -7.73 -10.03 -17.04
CA ILE A 86 -9.18 -9.97 -17.10
C ILE A 86 -9.80 -11.27 -16.59
N ASP A 87 -10.95 -11.18 -15.93
CA ASP A 87 -11.76 -12.35 -15.64
C ASP A 87 -12.54 -12.76 -16.90
N ILE A 88 -12.03 -13.78 -17.60
CA ILE A 88 -12.63 -14.32 -18.82
C ILE A 88 -14.10 -14.72 -18.62
N LYS A 89 -14.48 -15.20 -17.43
CA LYS A 89 -15.88 -15.61 -17.14
C LYS A 89 -16.84 -14.42 -17.04
N SER A 90 -16.29 -13.24 -16.80
CA SER A 90 -17.05 -12.00 -16.67
C SER A 90 -17.28 -11.27 -18.00
N LEU A 91 -16.66 -11.75 -19.09
CA LEU A 91 -16.75 -11.14 -20.40
C LEU A 91 -18.21 -11.09 -20.87
N ARG A 92 -18.69 -9.89 -21.17
CA ARG A 92 -20.02 -9.63 -21.71
C ARG A 92 -19.87 -8.74 -22.93
N VAL A 93 -20.53 -9.12 -24.02
CA VAL A 93 -20.68 -8.27 -25.19
C VAL A 93 -22.16 -7.95 -25.35
N GLN A 94 -22.48 -6.71 -25.64
CA GLN A 94 -23.82 -6.27 -26.00
C GLN A 94 -23.75 -5.59 -27.35
N ILE A 95 -24.76 -5.85 -28.18
CA ILE A 95 -24.88 -5.22 -29.49
C ILE A 95 -26.37 -4.99 -29.77
N PRO A 96 -26.83 -3.74 -29.87
CA PRO A 96 -28.19 -3.44 -30.24
C PRO A 96 -28.51 -4.00 -31.64
N ASN A 97 -29.75 -4.46 -31.84
CA ASN A 97 -30.28 -4.86 -33.16
C ASN A 97 -29.49 -5.95 -33.91
N ALA A 98 -28.63 -6.71 -33.25
CA ALA A 98 -27.92 -7.85 -33.79
C ALA A 98 -27.81 -8.97 -32.74
N ARG A 99 -27.46 -10.19 -33.17
CA ARG A 99 -27.37 -11.35 -32.28
C ARG A 99 -25.92 -11.82 -32.15
N ILE A 100 -25.45 -11.96 -30.92
CA ILE A 100 -24.16 -12.58 -30.62
C ILE A 100 -24.34 -14.10 -30.69
N LEU A 101 -23.60 -14.74 -31.59
CA LEU A 101 -23.61 -16.19 -31.75
C LEU A 101 -22.62 -16.86 -30.80
N ARG A 102 -21.40 -16.32 -30.69
CA ARG A 102 -20.30 -16.92 -29.94
C ARG A 102 -19.23 -15.90 -29.58
N LEU A 103 -18.64 -16.09 -28.39
CA LEU A 103 -17.42 -15.41 -27.93
C LEU A 103 -16.33 -16.46 -27.73
N VAL A 104 -15.16 -16.24 -28.34
CA VAL A 104 -14.01 -17.15 -28.22
C VAL A 104 -12.81 -16.37 -27.67
N PRO A 105 -12.60 -16.35 -26.34
CA PRO A 105 -11.42 -15.78 -25.74
C PRO A 105 -10.23 -16.73 -25.93
N THR A 106 -9.13 -16.21 -26.45
CA THR A 106 -7.89 -16.95 -26.72
C THR A 106 -6.73 -16.20 -26.06
N VAL A 107 -5.93 -16.91 -25.27
CA VAL A 107 -4.72 -16.31 -24.68
C VAL A 107 -3.60 -16.36 -25.71
N ALA A 108 -3.08 -15.19 -26.08
CA ALA A 108 -1.95 -15.03 -26.98
C ALA A 108 -0.74 -14.47 -26.23
N GLU A 109 0.46 -14.87 -26.62
CA GLU A 109 1.70 -14.23 -26.19
C GLU A 109 2.15 -13.23 -27.27
N LYS A 110 2.27 -11.96 -26.91
CA LYS A 110 2.77 -10.89 -27.78
C LYS A 110 4.11 -10.41 -27.26
N GLU A 111 5.06 -10.18 -28.16
CA GLU A 111 6.37 -9.62 -27.83
C GLU A 111 6.19 -8.16 -27.37
N GLN A 112 6.76 -7.80 -26.22
CA GLN A 112 6.65 -6.44 -25.65
C GLN A 112 7.68 -5.47 -26.21
N PHE A 113 8.75 -5.98 -26.79
CA PHE A 113 9.94 -5.21 -27.13
C PHE A 113 10.38 -5.49 -28.55
N ASP A 114 10.86 -4.46 -29.24
CA ASP A 114 11.60 -4.65 -30.48
C ASP A 114 13.03 -5.11 -30.14
N ILE A 115 13.39 -6.30 -30.61
CA ILE A 115 14.72 -6.87 -30.42
C ILE A 115 15.82 -5.98 -31.02
N LYS A 116 15.53 -5.20 -32.08
CA LYS A 116 16.47 -4.26 -32.69
C LYS A 116 16.77 -3.11 -31.75
N GLU A 117 15.74 -2.51 -31.15
CA GLU A 117 15.91 -1.44 -30.18
C GLU A 117 16.71 -1.92 -28.96
N LEU A 118 16.40 -3.11 -28.44
CA LEU A 118 17.13 -3.72 -27.33
C LEU A 118 18.62 -3.94 -27.66
N ASN A 119 18.92 -4.45 -28.85
CA ASN A 119 20.31 -4.63 -29.30
C ASN A 119 21.04 -3.29 -29.39
N THR A 120 20.43 -2.27 -30.00
CA THR A 120 21.05 -0.94 -30.11
C THR A 120 21.31 -0.30 -28.75
N LEU A 121 20.41 -0.48 -27.78
CA LEU A 121 20.59 0.01 -26.41
C LEU A 121 21.74 -0.71 -25.71
N PHE A 122 21.84 -2.04 -25.86
CA PHE A 122 22.93 -2.82 -25.31
C PHE A 122 24.29 -2.41 -25.89
N ASP A 123 24.38 -2.19 -27.21
CA ASP A 123 25.62 -1.76 -27.87
C ASP A 123 26.10 -0.39 -27.36
N LYS A 124 25.17 0.56 -27.16
CA LYS A 124 25.49 1.88 -26.56
C LYS A 124 26.02 1.74 -25.14
N ILE A 125 25.34 0.95 -24.30
CA ILE A 125 25.75 0.71 -22.92
C ILE A 125 27.16 0.09 -22.88
N TYR A 126 27.40 -0.90 -23.72
CA TYR A 126 28.71 -1.55 -23.80
C TYR A 126 29.81 -0.57 -24.24
N ALA A 127 29.57 0.25 -25.26
CA ALA A 127 30.52 1.25 -25.74
C ALA A 127 30.89 2.27 -24.64
N VAL A 128 29.90 2.82 -23.92
CA VAL A 128 30.13 3.80 -22.85
C VAL A 128 30.90 3.18 -21.68
N ASP A 129 30.66 1.92 -21.33
CA ASP A 129 31.45 1.22 -20.30
C ASP A 129 32.92 1.03 -20.71
N GLN A 130 33.19 0.71 -21.98
CA GLN A 130 34.57 0.65 -22.48
C GLN A 130 35.25 2.01 -22.38
N ASP A 131 34.58 3.10 -22.78
CA ASP A 131 35.09 4.47 -22.64
C ASP A 131 35.42 4.81 -21.18
N ILE A 132 34.53 4.47 -20.24
CA ILE A 132 34.74 4.70 -18.81
C ILE A 132 35.97 3.92 -18.32
N LYS A 133 36.12 2.65 -18.71
CA LYS A 133 37.28 1.82 -18.32
C LYS A 133 38.60 2.38 -18.86
N ILE A 134 38.61 2.83 -20.11
CA ILE A 134 39.77 3.47 -20.73
C ILE A 134 40.15 4.72 -19.95
N LEU A 135 39.19 5.63 -19.72
CA LEU A 135 39.43 6.87 -18.98
C LEU A 135 39.86 6.64 -17.53
N GLN A 136 39.33 5.61 -16.86
CA GLN A 136 39.77 5.22 -15.51
C GLN A 136 41.23 4.74 -15.51
N LYS A 137 41.61 3.93 -16.49
CA LYS A 137 42.99 3.47 -16.67
C LYS A 137 43.93 4.65 -16.91
N GLU A 138 43.57 5.56 -17.81
CA GLU A 138 44.36 6.78 -18.06
C GLU A 138 44.48 7.66 -16.80
N ASN A 139 43.39 7.84 -16.05
CA ASN A 139 43.40 8.57 -14.78
C ASN A 139 44.35 7.91 -13.77
N SER A 140 44.36 6.58 -13.67
CA SER A 140 45.26 5.84 -12.76
C SER A 140 46.74 6.01 -13.14
N VAL A 141 47.05 6.08 -14.44
CA VAL A 141 48.41 6.34 -14.94
C VAL A 141 48.84 7.78 -14.61
N LEU A 142 47.96 8.77 -14.81
CA LEU A 142 48.27 10.16 -14.46
C LEU A 142 48.45 10.35 -12.95
N GLN A 143 47.63 9.67 -12.13
CA GLN A 143 47.77 9.66 -10.67
C GLN A 143 49.11 9.06 -10.24
N ALA A 144 49.54 7.95 -10.84
CA ALA A 144 50.87 7.39 -10.59
C ALA A 144 51.98 8.38 -10.97
N GLN A 145 51.87 9.07 -12.11
CA GLN A 145 52.84 10.10 -12.51
C GLN A 145 52.85 11.31 -11.57
N TYR A 146 51.69 11.76 -11.09
CA TYR A 146 51.58 12.85 -10.12
C TYR A 146 52.24 12.46 -8.79
N ASN A 147 51.94 11.28 -8.27
CA ASN A 147 52.51 10.76 -7.02
C ASN A 147 54.04 10.61 -7.09
N LEU A 148 54.57 10.20 -8.24
CA LEU A 148 56.02 10.15 -8.45
C LEU A 148 56.65 11.54 -8.34
N LEU A 149 56.02 12.57 -8.89
CA LEU A 149 56.53 13.94 -8.82
C LEU A 149 56.43 14.54 -7.41
N THR A 150 55.35 14.28 -6.68
CA THR A 150 55.19 14.79 -5.29
C THR A 150 56.15 14.12 -4.30
N ASN A 151 56.61 12.90 -4.60
CA ASN A 151 57.58 12.18 -3.78
C ASN A 151 59.03 12.61 -4.02
N ILE A 152 59.29 13.41 -5.07
CA ILE A 152 60.58 14.07 -5.26
C ILE A 152 60.65 15.24 -4.26
N LYS A 153 61.15 14.96 -3.05
CA LYS A 153 61.35 15.99 -2.03
C LYS A 153 62.41 16.98 -2.50
N ALA A 154 62.07 18.26 -2.55
CA ALA A 154 63.08 19.33 -2.54
C ALA A 154 63.95 19.14 -1.29
N PRO A 155 65.29 19.10 -1.37
CA PRO A 155 66.12 19.08 -0.18
C PRO A 155 65.82 20.34 0.65
N ASN A 156 65.58 20.17 1.95
CA ASN A 156 65.28 21.27 2.89
C ASN A 156 66.41 22.33 2.98
N ASN A 157 67.54 22.10 2.32
CA ASN A 157 68.65 23.04 2.22
C ASN A 157 69.42 22.85 0.89
N PRO A 158 69.27 23.71 -0.13
CA PRO A 158 69.91 23.51 -1.44
C PRO A 158 71.44 23.62 -1.44
N ILE A 159 72.04 24.09 -0.33
CA ILE A 159 73.42 24.61 -0.34
C ILE A 159 74.42 23.66 0.34
N LYS A 160 74.01 22.62 1.09
CA LYS A 160 74.98 21.79 1.83
C LYS A 160 75.23 20.37 1.30
N GLU A 161 74.33 19.76 0.53
CA GLU A 161 74.51 18.35 0.10
C GLU A 161 74.02 18.03 -1.33
N ALA A 162 73.85 19.03 -2.20
CA ALA A 162 73.57 18.78 -3.61
C ALA A 162 74.87 18.92 -4.44
N PRO A 163 75.14 18.02 -5.42
CA PRO A 163 76.15 18.27 -6.44
C PRO A 163 75.94 19.66 -7.04
N LEU A 164 76.99 20.47 -7.16
CA LEU A 164 76.96 21.86 -7.66
C LEU A 164 76.17 22.02 -8.98
N SER A 165 75.98 20.96 -9.77
CA SER A 165 75.16 20.94 -10.99
C SER A 165 73.63 21.04 -10.76
N LEU A 166 73.12 20.46 -9.66
CA LEU A 166 71.70 20.55 -9.26
C LEU A 166 71.36 21.93 -8.67
N ALA A 167 72.29 22.53 -7.92
CA ALA A 167 72.15 23.86 -7.35
C ALA A 167 72.24 24.97 -8.42
N ARG A 168 73.12 24.83 -9.42
CA ARG A 168 73.30 25.82 -10.50
C ARG A 168 72.08 25.91 -11.45
N ASN A 169 71.33 24.82 -11.59
CA ASN A 169 70.16 24.71 -12.47
C ASN A 169 68.83 24.57 -11.71
N TRP A 170 68.81 24.87 -10.41
CA TRP A 170 67.64 24.73 -9.53
C TRP A 170 66.38 25.40 -10.10
N LYS A 171 66.52 26.63 -10.61
CA LYS A 171 65.41 27.37 -11.24
C LYS A 171 64.81 26.63 -12.44
N SER A 172 65.65 26.08 -13.32
CA SER A 172 65.20 25.29 -14.49
C SER A 172 64.50 23.99 -14.07
N ASN A 173 64.97 23.34 -13.01
CA ASN A 173 64.35 22.14 -12.46
C ASN A 173 62.98 22.45 -11.83
N VAL A 174 62.87 23.53 -11.05
CA VAL A 174 61.59 24.00 -10.47
C VAL A 174 60.61 24.34 -11.60
N ASP A 175 61.04 25.12 -12.60
CA ASP A 175 60.20 25.47 -13.75
C ASP A 175 59.75 24.21 -14.52
N PHE A 176 60.60 23.19 -14.65
CA PHE A 176 60.25 21.90 -15.25
C PHE A 176 59.19 21.15 -14.43
N PHE A 177 59.35 21.08 -13.10
CA PHE A 177 58.40 20.44 -12.20
C PHE A 177 57.04 21.16 -12.20
N GLU A 178 57.02 22.48 -12.12
CA GLU A 178 55.81 23.30 -12.16
C GLU A 178 55.07 23.12 -13.50
N LYS A 179 55.78 23.18 -14.64
CA LYS A 179 55.20 22.94 -15.96
C LYS A 179 54.64 21.52 -16.10
N ARG A 180 55.36 20.51 -15.61
CA ARG A 180 54.92 19.11 -15.66
C ARG A 180 53.72 18.88 -14.74
N GLN A 181 53.74 19.40 -13.52
CA GLN A 181 52.64 19.31 -12.56
C GLN A 181 51.38 19.99 -13.10
N THR A 182 51.51 21.18 -13.68
CA THR A 182 50.41 21.91 -14.32
C THR A 182 49.84 21.13 -15.50
N SER A 183 50.70 20.55 -16.35
CA SER A 183 50.28 19.72 -17.49
C SER A 183 49.52 18.46 -17.04
N LEU A 184 50.03 17.76 -16.02
CA LEU A 184 49.39 16.57 -15.46
C LEU A 184 48.05 16.91 -14.80
N SER A 185 48.00 17.99 -14.01
CA SER A 185 46.76 18.49 -13.40
C SER A 185 45.71 18.84 -14.46
N THR A 186 46.11 19.53 -15.53
CA THR A 186 45.22 19.86 -16.66
C THR A 186 44.67 18.61 -17.35
N LYS A 187 45.52 17.61 -17.61
CA LYS A 187 45.10 16.34 -18.21
C LYS A 187 44.16 15.57 -17.28
N GLN A 188 44.49 15.51 -16.00
CA GLN A 188 43.67 14.85 -14.99
C GLN A 188 42.29 15.50 -14.88
N TYR A 189 42.23 16.83 -14.86
CA TYR A 189 40.97 17.58 -14.88
C TYR A 189 40.12 17.24 -16.11
N ARG A 190 40.71 17.21 -17.31
CA ARG A 190 40.00 16.82 -18.55
C ARG A 190 39.45 15.40 -18.48
N ILE A 191 40.26 14.45 -18.01
CA ILE A 191 39.80 13.05 -17.85
C ILE A 191 38.67 12.96 -16.81
N GLN A 192 38.76 13.69 -15.70
CA GLN A 192 37.68 13.74 -14.71
C GLN A 192 36.39 14.32 -15.29
N GLN A 193 36.46 15.36 -16.13
CA GLN A 193 35.29 15.90 -16.83
C GLN A 193 34.70 14.88 -17.81
N ASN A 194 35.53 14.19 -18.58
CA ASN A 194 35.07 13.16 -19.51
C ASN A 194 34.44 11.96 -18.77
N LEU A 195 35.03 11.54 -17.65
CA LEU A 195 34.46 10.52 -16.77
C LEU A 195 33.09 10.93 -16.22
N ARG A 196 32.93 12.19 -15.80
CA ARG A 196 31.63 12.71 -15.34
C ARG A 196 30.59 12.66 -16.46
N LYS A 197 30.94 13.12 -17.67
CA LYS A 197 30.05 13.08 -18.83
C LYS A 197 29.63 11.66 -19.19
N LYS A 198 30.59 10.74 -19.31
CA LYS A 198 30.34 9.33 -19.64
C LYS A 198 29.56 8.60 -18.56
N ARG A 199 29.78 8.91 -17.27
CA ARG A 199 28.96 8.38 -16.17
C ARG A 199 27.52 8.87 -16.23
N LYS A 200 27.29 10.13 -16.59
CA LYS A 200 25.94 10.66 -16.78
C LYS A 200 25.23 9.95 -17.95
N GLU A 201 25.91 9.82 -19.09
CA GLU A 201 25.42 9.08 -20.26
C GLU A 201 25.08 7.61 -19.90
N MET A 202 25.96 6.95 -19.12
CA MET A 202 25.70 5.60 -18.60
C MET A 202 24.44 5.54 -17.72
N GLU A 203 24.22 6.54 -16.86
CA GLU A 203 23.03 6.57 -16.00
C GLU A 203 21.74 6.77 -16.80
N GLU A 204 21.75 7.67 -17.78
CA GLU A 204 20.63 7.89 -18.70
C GLU A 204 20.28 6.60 -19.47
N LEU A 205 21.29 5.90 -20.00
CA LEU A 205 21.10 4.63 -20.68
C LEU A 205 20.62 3.52 -19.74
N LYS A 206 21.06 3.51 -18.47
CA LYS A 206 20.57 2.58 -17.43
C LYS A 206 19.09 2.83 -17.11
N ILE A 207 18.65 4.09 -17.06
CA ILE A 207 17.24 4.46 -16.89
C ILE A 207 16.41 3.96 -18.09
N GLN A 208 16.88 4.19 -19.32
CA GLN A 208 16.23 3.65 -20.53
C GLN A 208 16.19 2.12 -20.56
N ALA A 209 17.14 1.46 -19.91
CA ALA A 209 17.20 0.01 -19.80
C ALA A 209 16.28 -0.59 -18.71
N GLN A 210 15.74 0.21 -17.78
CA GLN A 210 14.95 -0.27 -16.65
C GLN A 210 13.72 -1.11 -17.05
N PRO A 211 12.91 -0.76 -18.07
CA PRO A 211 11.74 -1.55 -18.47
C PRO A 211 12.10 -2.99 -18.83
N TYR A 212 13.25 -3.19 -19.51
CA TYR A 212 13.74 -4.51 -19.92
C TYR A 212 14.24 -5.36 -18.76
N GLN A 213 14.57 -4.75 -17.61
CA GLN A 213 15.04 -5.50 -16.44
C GLN A 213 13.89 -6.11 -15.66
N SER A 214 12.79 -5.37 -15.50
CA SER A 214 11.66 -5.68 -14.62
C SER A 214 10.51 -6.38 -15.33
N GLN A 215 10.34 -6.18 -16.64
CA GLN A 215 9.21 -6.70 -17.39
C GLN A 215 9.53 -8.02 -18.11
N SER A 216 8.49 -8.80 -18.38
CA SER A 216 8.58 -10.04 -19.15
C SER A 216 8.73 -9.72 -20.64
N ILE A 217 9.58 -10.45 -21.36
CA ILE A 217 9.83 -10.24 -22.80
C ILE A 217 8.55 -10.38 -23.66
N THR A 218 7.62 -11.20 -23.17
CA THR A 218 6.30 -11.39 -23.76
C THR A 218 5.22 -10.97 -22.77
N LYS A 219 4.24 -10.20 -23.23
CA LYS A 219 2.97 -9.96 -22.52
C LYS A 219 2.02 -11.07 -22.91
N LYS A 220 1.38 -11.68 -21.94
CA LYS A 220 0.15 -12.43 -22.21
C LYS A 220 -0.97 -11.43 -22.45
N GLN A 221 -1.77 -11.66 -23.47
CA GLN A 221 -2.97 -10.90 -23.78
C GLN A 221 -4.11 -11.86 -24.07
N VAL A 222 -5.33 -11.37 -23.94
CA VAL A 222 -6.53 -12.10 -24.34
C VAL A 222 -7.03 -11.48 -25.63
N GLN A 223 -7.11 -12.29 -26.69
CA GLN A 223 -7.79 -11.95 -27.92
C GLN A 223 -9.20 -12.53 -27.87
N VAL A 224 -10.22 -11.74 -28.18
CA VAL A 224 -11.61 -12.21 -28.20
C VAL A 224 -12.13 -12.18 -29.62
N LEU A 225 -12.49 -13.35 -30.16
CA LEU A 225 -13.23 -13.44 -31.41
C LEU A 225 -14.74 -13.37 -31.11
N ILE A 226 -15.42 -12.43 -31.75
CA ILE A 226 -16.84 -12.14 -31.58
C ILE A 226 -17.57 -12.51 -32.88
N PHE A 227 -18.46 -13.49 -32.80
CA PHE A 227 -19.30 -13.92 -33.92
C PHE A 227 -20.67 -13.26 -33.79
N ILE A 228 -21.03 -12.44 -34.77
CA ILE A 228 -22.23 -11.60 -34.76
C ILE A 228 -23.07 -11.92 -36.00
N ASP A 229 -24.34 -12.22 -35.81
CA ASP A 229 -25.31 -12.36 -36.90
C ASP A 229 -26.15 -11.10 -37.03
N SER A 230 -26.24 -10.56 -38.25
CA SER A 230 -27.03 -9.37 -38.57
C SER A 230 -27.99 -9.67 -39.72
N THR A 231 -29.26 -9.31 -39.54
CA THR A 231 -30.31 -9.54 -40.56
C THR A 231 -30.23 -8.57 -41.73
N LYS A 232 -29.56 -7.42 -41.55
CA LYS A 232 -29.36 -6.36 -42.54
C LYS A 232 -27.98 -5.72 -42.37
N GLU A 233 -27.56 -4.99 -43.39
CA GLU A 233 -26.40 -4.11 -43.27
C GLU A 233 -26.77 -2.89 -42.42
N GLN A 234 -25.99 -2.60 -41.39
CA GLN A 234 -26.26 -1.53 -40.43
C GLN A 234 -25.01 -1.12 -39.65
N GLN A 235 -25.02 0.12 -39.17
CA GLN A 235 -24.04 0.62 -38.22
C GLN A 235 -24.64 0.51 -36.80
N THR A 236 -23.86 0.00 -35.86
CA THR A 236 -24.29 -0.17 -34.46
C THR A 236 -23.10 -0.04 -33.52
N GLU A 237 -23.38 0.34 -32.28
CA GLU A 237 -22.40 0.35 -31.20
C GLU A 237 -22.22 -1.06 -30.65
N LEU A 238 -20.97 -1.49 -30.47
CA LEU A 238 -20.62 -2.74 -29.80
C LEU A 238 -20.05 -2.40 -28.43
N ASP A 239 -20.70 -2.89 -27.37
CA ASP A 239 -20.26 -2.72 -26.00
C ASP A 239 -19.56 -3.99 -25.52
N LEU A 240 -18.37 -3.83 -24.96
CA LEU A 240 -17.61 -4.90 -24.31
C LEU A 240 -17.38 -4.55 -22.84
N GLN A 241 -17.73 -5.49 -21.96
CA GLN A 241 -17.59 -5.35 -20.52
C GLN A 241 -16.83 -6.54 -19.93
N TYR A 242 -15.96 -6.26 -18.97
CA TYR A 242 -15.23 -7.29 -18.22
C TYR A 242 -14.73 -6.76 -16.89
N PHE A 243 -14.42 -7.67 -15.97
CA PHE A 243 -13.75 -7.35 -14.71
C PHE A 243 -12.24 -7.57 -14.78
N THR A 244 -11.50 -6.75 -14.05
CA THR A 244 -10.07 -6.91 -13.77
C THR A 244 -9.83 -6.88 -12.26
N SER A 245 -9.03 -7.80 -11.74
CA SER A 245 -8.67 -7.84 -10.30
C SER A 245 -7.47 -6.94 -9.96
N LYS A 246 -7.04 -6.10 -10.90
CA LYS A 246 -5.83 -5.26 -10.81
C LYS A 246 -6.16 -3.78 -10.72
N ALA A 247 -7.33 -3.47 -10.16
CA ALA A 247 -7.74 -2.10 -9.88
C ALA A 247 -8.62 -2.09 -8.65
N TYR A 248 -8.40 -1.15 -7.74
CA TYR A 248 -9.20 -0.96 -6.55
C TYR A 248 -9.15 0.50 -6.11
N TRP A 249 -10.04 0.89 -5.20
CA TRP A 249 -10.01 2.22 -4.58
C TRP A 249 -10.14 2.13 -3.07
N GLU A 250 -9.62 3.15 -2.39
CA GLU A 250 -9.82 3.37 -0.96
C GLU A 250 -10.16 4.84 -0.67
N PRO A 251 -11.01 5.12 0.34
CA PRO A 251 -11.32 6.50 0.72
C PRO A 251 -10.17 7.13 1.51
N ILE A 252 -9.88 8.39 1.20
CA ILE A 252 -8.99 9.25 1.97
C ILE A 252 -9.71 10.55 2.32
N TYR A 253 -9.49 11.01 3.54
CA TYR A 253 -10.13 12.20 4.06
C TYR A 253 -9.10 13.26 4.45
N HIS A 254 -9.51 14.50 4.31
CA HIS A 254 -8.80 15.66 4.80
C HIS A 254 -9.81 16.49 5.60
N LEU A 255 -9.47 16.74 6.86
CA LEU A 255 -10.32 17.40 7.82
C LEU A 255 -9.66 18.69 8.27
N ASP A 256 -10.33 19.81 7.99
CA ASP A 256 -9.88 21.14 8.37
C ASP A 256 -10.79 21.69 9.47
N TYR A 257 -10.26 21.84 10.68
CA TYR A 257 -10.97 22.49 11.78
C TYR A 257 -10.60 23.97 11.86
N ASP A 258 -11.60 24.85 11.79
CA ASP A 258 -11.46 26.29 12.05
C ASP A 258 -11.88 26.62 13.50
N PRO A 259 -10.93 26.96 14.39
CA PRO A 259 -11.23 27.31 15.78
C PRO A 259 -11.92 28.66 16.00
N GLN A 260 -11.98 29.52 14.97
CA GLN A 260 -12.65 30.82 15.06
C GLN A 260 -14.12 30.71 14.68
N ALA A 261 -14.42 29.91 13.66
CA ALA A 261 -15.79 29.67 13.20
C ALA A 261 -16.49 28.49 13.90
N ASP A 262 -15.74 27.67 14.65
CA ASP A 262 -16.20 26.39 15.20
C ASP A 262 -16.82 25.50 14.11
N THR A 263 -16.16 25.43 12.95
CA THR A 263 -16.58 24.61 11.81
C THR A 263 -15.51 23.60 11.42
N ILE A 264 -15.96 22.49 10.84
CA ILE A 264 -15.08 21.50 10.23
C ILE A 264 -15.46 21.37 8.75
N GLU A 265 -14.46 21.45 7.88
CA GLU A 265 -14.57 21.03 6.49
C GLU A 265 -14.02 19.60 6.34
N LEU A 266 -14.87 18.69 5.85
CA LEU A 266 -14.50 17.32 5.51
C LEU A 266 -14.42 17.18 3.99
N LYS A 267 -13.19 17.12 3.49
CA LYS A 267 -12.86 16.82 2.08
C LYS A 267 -12.68 15.32 1.92
N THR A 268 -13.47 14.71 1.05
CA THR A 268 -13.42 13.29 0.72
C THR A 268 -12.84 13.09 -0.67
N ALA A 269 -11.87 12.20 -0.79
CA ALA A 269 -11.32 11.76 -2.06
C ALA A 269 -11.17 10.24 -2.08
N ALA A 270 -11.03 9.67 -3.27
CA ALA A 270 -10.65 8.28 -3.47
C ALA A 270 -9.21 8.20 -3.95
N LEU A 271 -8.44 7.29 -3.37
CA LEU A 271 -7.18 6.83 -3.94
C LEU A 271 -7.47 5.62 -4.82
N VAL A 272 -7.40 5.82 -6.14
CA VAL A 272 -7.60 4.76 -7.13
C VAL A 272 -6.25 4.18 -7.50
N ASN A 273 -6.05 2.88 -7.26
CA ASN A 273 -4.85 2.17 -7.67
C ASN A 273 -5.19 1.23 -8.83
N GLN A 274 -4.37 1.28 -9.89
CA GLN A 274 -4.65 0.60 -11.15
C GLN A 274 -3.35 0.06 -11.74
N SER A 275 -3.35 -1.24 -12.00
CA SER A 275 -2.25 -1.99 -12.64
C SER A 275 -2.81 -2.97 -13.66
N SER A 276 -3.90 -2.55 -14.33
CA SER A 276 -4.73 -3.39 -15.18
C SER A 276 -4.03 -3.86 -16.45
N GLY A 277 -2.90 -3.23 -16.80
CA GLY A 277 -2.16 -3.40 -18.03
C GLY A 277 -2.60 -2.45 -19.14
N GLU A 278 -3.50 -1.50 -18.84
CA GLU A 278 -4.16 -0.59 -19.78
C GLU A 278 -4.23 0.81 -19.19
N ASN A 279 -3.98 1.82 -20.00
CA ASN A 279 -4.18 3.19 -19.55
C ASN A 279 -5.66 3.57 -19.68
N TRP A 280 -6.16 4.29 -18.69
CA TRP A 280 -7.47 4.89 -18.71
C TRP A 280 -7.27 6.36 -19.04
N ASP A 281 -7.43 6.72 -20.31
CA ASP A 281 -7.23 8.09 -20.79
C ASP A 281 -8.60 8.73 -21.03
N ASP A 282 -8.93 9.75 -20.24
CA ASP A 282 -10.18 10.54 -20.33
C ASP A 282 -11.48 9.72 -20.22
N ILE A 283 -11.59 8.92 -19.16
CA ILE A 283 -12.75 8.03 -18.95
C ILE A 283 -13.71 8.55 -17.89
N ASP A 284 -14.97 8.13 -17.98
CA ASP A 284 -15.93 8.27 -16.88
C ASP A 284 -15.56 7.29 -15.76
N LEU A 285 -15.35 7.82 -14.54
CA LEU A 285 -15.02 7.00 -13.38
C LEU A 285 -16.17 7.00 -12.37
N GLU A 286 -16.60 5.79 -12.02
CA GLU A 286 -17.55 5.54 -10.95
C GLU A 286 -16.90 4.64 -9.90
N LEU A 287 -17.15 4.90 -8.62
CA LEU A 287 -16.62 4.16 -7.49
C LEU A 287 -17.76 3.49 -6.74
N SER A 288 -17.58 2.22 -6.35
CA SER A 288 -18.58 1.45 -5.62
C SER A 288 -17.99 0.78 -4.37
N THR A 289 -18.76 0.76 -3.28
CA THR A 289 -18.43 0.01 -2.06
C THR A 289 -18.72 -1.48 -2.14
N SER A 290 -19.33 -1.97 -3.22
CA SER A 290 -19.73 -3.37 -3.33
C SER A 290 -18.54 -4.31 -3.23
N THR A 291 -18.63 -5.28 -2.32
CA THR A 291 -17.74 -6.45 -2.32
C THR A 291 -18.30 -7.49 -3.28
N LEU A 292 -18.03 -7.33 -4.58
CA LEU A 292 -18.45 -8.26 -5.64
C LEU A 292 -17.82 -9.68 -5.53
N SER A 293 -17.25 -10.04 -4.38
CA SER A 293 -16.64 -11.32 -4.04
C SER A 293 -17.46 -12.12 -3.02
N GLY A 294 -18.61 -11.62 -2.57
CA GLY A 294 -19.46 -12.32 -1.60
C GLY A 294 -19.98 -13.66 -2.13
N ASP A 295 -19.87 -14.70 -1.30
CA ASP A 295 -20.50 -15.99 -1.54
C ASP A 295 -22.02 -15.75 -1.64
N ILE A 296 -22.59 -15.91 -2.83
CA ILE A 296 -24.02 -15.71 -3.07
C ILE A 296 -24.87 -16.84 -2.48
N THR A 297 -24.22 -17.84 -1.87
CA THR A 297 -24.87 -18.95 -1.20
C THR A 297 -25.28 -18.54 0.21
N VAL A 298 -26.55 -18.76 0.55
CA VAL A 298 -27.05 -18.53 1.91
C VAL A 298 -26.39 -19.56 2.83
N PRO A 299 -25.62 -19.14 3.86
CA PRO A 299 -24.97 -20.09 4.76
C PRO A 299 -26.03 -20.89 5.51
N THR A 300 -25.90 -22.22 5.48
CA THR A 300 -26.78 -23.10 6.25
C THR A 300 -26.27 -23.22 7.68
N LEU A 301 -27.13 -22.91 8.66
CA LEU A 301 -26.81 -23.12 10.07
C LEU A 301 -26.55 -24.62 10.31
N LYS A 302 -25.34 -24.97 10.74
CA LYS A 302 -25.03 -26.32 11.23
C LYS A 302 -25.51 -26.46 12.66
N SER A 303 -26.03 -27.63 13.03
CA SER A 303 -26.41 -27.91 14.42
C SER A 303 -25.22 -27.67 15.36
N TRP A 304 -25.44 -26.86 16.39
CA TRP A 304 -24.44 -26.62 17.43
C TRP A 304 -24.50 -27.76 18.45
N ILE A 305 -23.63 -28.75 18.29
CA ILE A 305 -23.54 -29.90 19.20
C ILE A 305 -22.42 -29.61 20.20
N LEU A 306 -22.76 -29.51 21.49
CA LEU A 306 -21.81 -29.48 22.59
C LEU A 306 -21.40 -30.93 22.89
N ALA A 307 -20.17 -31.30 22.55
CA ALA A 307 -19.59 -32.60 22.87
C ALA A 307 -18.25 -32.39 23.59
N GLU A 308 -17.85 -33.35 24.42
CA GLU A 308 -16.53 -33.39 25.04
C GLU A 308 -15.45 -33.39 23.94
N LYS A 309 -14.41 -32.57 24.11
CA LYS A 309 -13.32 -32.41 23.14
C LYS A 309 -12.53 -33.71 23.05
N GLN A 310 -12.91 -34.62 22.15
CA GLN A 310 -12.10 -35.78 21.83
C GLN A 310 -10.85 -35.33 21.08
N GLU A 311 -9.68 -35.48 21.70
CA GLU A 311 -8.41 -35.26 21.02
C GLU A 311 -8.28 -36.23 19.84
N TYR A 312 -8.20 -35.66 18.64
CA TYR A 312 -7.95 -36.43 17.43
C TYR A 312 -6.54 -37.05 17.51
N ILE A 313 -6.46 -38.36 17.73
CA ILE A 313 -5.24 -39.12 17.51
C ILE A 313 -5.16 -39.43 16.01
N PRO A 314 -4.24 -38.80 15.24
CA PRO A 314 -4.10 -39.10 13.82
C PRO A 314 -3.72 -40.57 13.63
N LYS A 315 -4.62 -41.37 13.07
CA LYS A 315 -4.25 -42.67 12.52
C LYS A 315 -3.36 -42.44 11.31
N ALA A 316 -2.16 -43.03 11.33
CA ALA A 316 -1.23 -42.98 10.21
C ALA A 316 -1.94 -43.46 8.94
N LYS A 317 -2.08 -42.57 7.95
CA LYS A 317 -2.52 -42.96 6.61
C LYS A 317 -1.47 -43.92 6.04
N ALA A 318 -1.91 -45.11 5.66
CA ALA A 318 -1.08 -46.01 4.84
C ALA A 318 -0.60 -45.22 3.61
N GLN A 319 0.72 -45.12 3.45
CA GLN A 319 1.33 -44.51 2.28
C GLN A 319 0.91 -45.32 1.06
N ASN A 320 0.06 -44.74 0.23
CA ASN A 320 -0.29 -45.30 -1.06
C ASN A 320 0.93 -45.15 -1.98
N THR A 321 1.81 -46.16 -2.00
CA THR A 321 2.97 -46.25 -2.89
C THR A 321 2.54 -46.72 -4.28
N ASN A 322 1.64 -45.97 -4.93
CA ASN A 322 1.43 -46.11 -6.36
C ASN A 322 2.12 -44.95 -7.07
N LYS A 323 3.41 -45.17 -7.39
CA LYS A 323 4.13 -44.36 -8.37
C LYS A 323 3.34 -44.39 -9.70
N PRO A 324 3.04 -43.25 -10.32
CA PRO A 324 2.54 -43.23 -11.69
C PRO A 324 3.60 -43.86 -12.59
N LYS A 325 3.22 -44.87 -13.39
CA LYS A 325 4.06 -45.31 -14.51
C LYS A 325 4.28 -44.12 -15.43
N GLU A 326 5.54 -43.84 -15.76
CA GLU A 326 5.93 -42.87 -16.78
C GLU A 326 5.12 -43.12 -18.04
N ARG A 327 4.34 -42.12 -18.44
CA ARG A 327 3.69 -42.12 -19.75
C ARG A 327 4.80 -41.90 -20.77
N PHE A 328 4.89 -42.82 -21.73
CA PHE A 328 5.67 -42.63 -22.95
C PHE A 328 5.31 -41.28 -23.58
N ASP A 329 6.34 -40.50 -23.88
CA ASP A 329 6.20 -39.20 -24.55
C ASP A 329 5.42 -39.36 -25.86
N ALA A 330 4.38 -38.55 -26.00
CA ALA A 330 3.65 -38.42 -27.25
C ALA A 330 4.59 -37.90 -28.34
N PRO A 331 4.42 -38.33 -29.61
CA PRO A 331 5.25 -37.85 -30.71
C PRO A 331 5.15 -36.32 -30.80
N GLN A 332 6.32 -35.67 -30.73
CA GLN A 332 6.43 -34.21 -30.80
C GLN A 332 5.76 -33.70 -32.08
N LYS A 333 4.79 -32.80 -31.91
CA LYS A 333 4.14 -32.07 -33.02
C LYS A 333 5.24 -31.46 -33.90
N LYS A 334 5.20 -31.72 -35.21
CA LYS A 334 6.02 -30.99 -36.20
C LYS A 334 5.67 -29.51 -36.09
N VAL A 335 6.53 -28.76 -35.42
CA VAL A 335 6.43 -27.30 -35.28
C VAL A 335 6.62 -26.69 -36.67
N SER A 336 5.72 -25.82 -37.10
CA SER A 336 5.82 -25.16 -38.39
C SER A 336 7.06 -24.24 -38.44
N LEU A 337 7.60 -24.02 -39.64
CA LEU A 337 8.79 -23.16 -39.84
C LEU A 337 8.60 -21.74 -39.25
N LYS A 338 7.36 -21.22 -39.28
CA LYS A 338 6.98 -19.94 -38.66
C LYS A 338 7.02 -19.97 -37.13
N GLU A 339 6.58 -21.06 -36.51
CA GLU A 339 6.63 -21.22 -35.05
C GLU A 339 8.08 -21.44 -34.57
N ALA A 340 8.90 -22.14 -35.33
CA ALA A 340 10.32 -22.32 -35.06
C ALA A 340 11.10 -20.99 -35.14
N GLN A 341 10.80 -20.15 -36.14
CA GLN A 341 11.38 -18.81 -36.27
C GLN A 341 10.98 -17.89 -35.10
N LYS A 342 9.70 -17.88 -34.71
CA LYS A 342 9.24 -17.13 -33.52
C LYS A 342 9.90 -17.63 -32.24
N GLY A 343 10.07 -18.95 -32.08
CA GLY A 343 10.78 -19.55 -30.95
C GLY A 343 12.25 -19.12 -30.88
N ALA A 344 12.94 -19.09 -32.01
CA ALA A 344 14.33 -18.63 -32.10
C ALA A 344 14.48 -17.14 -31.78
N GLN A 345 13.56 -16.28 -32.27
CA GLN A 345 13.54 -14.85 -31.97
C GLN A 345 13.29 -14.59 -30.47
N LYS A 346 12.32 -15.29 -29.87
CA LYS A 346 12.04 -15.22 -28.43
C LYS A 346 13.26 -15.62 -27.60
N LEU A 347 13.97 -16.69 -27.98
CA LEU A 347 15.18 -17.14 -27.31
C LEU A 347 16.33 -16.12 -27.43
N ALA A 348 16.51 -15.52 -28.62
CA ALA A 348 17.49 -14.47 -28.83
C ALA A 348 17.22 -13.25 -27.94
N MET A 349 15.95 -12.82 -27.84
CA MET A 349 15.54 -11.71 -26.97
C MET A 349 15.73 -12.05 -25.48
N GLN A 350 15.45 -13.29 -25.07
CA GLN A 350 15.74 -13.78 -23.71
C GLN A 350 17.21 -13.70 -23.35
N ASN A 351 18.08 -14.18 -24.24
CA ASN A 351 19.52 -14.12 -24.04
C ASN A 351 19.98 -12.66 -23.93
N GLN A 352 19.43 -11.75 -24.75
CA GLN A 352 19.84 -10.36 -24.74
C GLN A 352 19.40 -9.60 -23.48
N VAL A 353 18.16 -9.80 -23.02
CA VAL A 353 17.70 -9.25 -21.73
C VAL A 353 18.53 -9.78 -20.57
N GLN A 354 18.88 -11.07 -20.59
CA GLN A 354 19.73 -11.65 -19.55
C GLN A 354 21.15 -11.07 -19.57
N ASN A 355 21.71 -10.83 -20.75
CA ASN A 355 23.01 -10.15 -20.90
C ASN A 355 22.97 -8.73 -20.32
N LEU A 356 21.91 -7.97 -20.62
CA LEU A 356 21.71 -6.62 -20.09
C LEU A 356 21.58 -6.62 -18.56
N ARG A 357 20.81 -7.56 -17.98
CA ARG A 357 20.71 -7.73 -16.51
C ARG A 357 22.06 -8.06 -15.88
N ASN A 358 22.78 -9.03 -16.44
CA ASN A 358 24.09 -9.44 -15.94
C ASN A 358 25.10 -8.29 -16.00
N PHE A 359 25.03 -7.46 -17.05
CA PHE A 359 25.89 -6.30 -17.21
C PHE A 359 25.62 -5.24 -16.14
N ILE A 360 24.35 -4.87 -15.92
CA ILE A 360 23.98 -3.83 -14.97
C ILE A 360 24.17 -4.30 -13.51
N GLN A 361 23.95 -5.59 -13.20
CA GLN A 361 24.22 -6.15 -11.86
C GLN A 361 25.72 -6.27 -11.52
N LYS A 362 26.61 -6.32 -12.51
CA LYS A 362 28.06 -6.41 -12.27
C LYS A 362 28.64 -5.12 -11.68
N ASP A 363 28.00 -3.99 -11.93
CA ASP A 363 28.38 -2.67 -11.40
C ASP A 363 27.89 -2.41 -9.97
N SER A 364 26.91 -3.18 -9.45
CA SER A 364 26.27 -2.92 -8.16
C SER A 364 26.89 -3.64 -6.96
N LYS A 365 27.88 -4.52 -7.16
CA LYS A 365 28.59 -5.19 -6.03
C LYS A 365 29.84 -4.41 -5.62
N PRO A 366 29.93 -3.87 -4.39
CA PRO A 366 31.20 -3.37 -3.87
C PRO A 366 32.18 -4.54 -3.70
N LYS A 367 33.40 -4.40 -4.23
CA LYS A 367 34.50 -5.35 -3.99
C LYS A 367 34.96 -5.21 -2.53
N THR A 368 34.41 -6.01 -1.62
CA THR A 368 35.08 -6.34 -0.36
C THR A 368 36.17 -7.37 -0.62
N THR A 369 37.40 -6.90 -0.88
CA THR A 369 38.60 -7.71 -0.72
C THR A 369 39.02 -7.67 0.75
N LEU A 370 38.67 -8.69 1.52
CA LEU A 370 39.37 -9.02 2.76
C LEU A 370 40.15 -10.33 2.54
N GLY A 371 41.44 -10.27 2.84
CA GLY A 371 42.41 -11.32 2.57
C GLY A 371 42.08 -12.64 3.26
N LYS A 372 42.48 -13.73 2.59
CA LYS A 372 42.54 -15.06 3.17
C LYS A 372 43.47 -15.04 4.39
N SER A 373 42.93 -15.36 5.56
CA SER A 373 43.72 -15.82 6.70
C SER A 373 43.25 -17.20 7.14
N THR A 374 44.22 -17.97 7.56
CA THR A 374 44.31 -19.41 7.76
C THR A 374 43.31 -19.99 8.77
N LYS A 375 42.81 -21.19 8.45
CA LYS A 375 42.05 -22.05 9.35
C LYS A 375 42.86 -22.36 10.62
N SER A 376 42.33 -22.00 11.77
CA SER A 376 42.70 -22.55 13.08
C SER A 376 41.41 -22.97 13.79
N ARG A 377 41.37 -24.24 14.18
CA ARG A 377 40.27 -24.91 14.86
C ARG A 377 40.44 -24.64 16.36
N SER A 378 39.47 -23.99 17.00
CA SER A 378 39.41 -23.92 18.47
C SER A 378 37.95 -23.85 18.94
N ARG A 379 37.75 -24.36 20.16
CA ARG A 379 36.54 -24.94 20.74
C ARG A 379 35.48 -23.91 21.16
N ARG A 380 34.25 -24.42 21.26
CA ARG A 380 33.08 -23.82 21.92
C ARG A 380 33.40 -23.22 23.30
N SER A 381 32.97 -21.99 23.53
CA SER A 381 32.39 -21.54 24.80
C SER A 381 31.45 -20.35 24.53
N SER A 382 30.21 -20.46 24.98
CA SER A 382 29.24 -19.36 24.99
C SER A 382 29.53 -18.44 26.18
N PRO A 383 29.52 -17.10 26.05
CA PRO A 383 29.42 -16.23 27.20
C PRO A 383 27.94 -15.89 27.44
N SER A 384 27.45 -16.34 28.58
CA SER A 384 26.27 -15.83 29.27
C SER A 384 26.44 -14.35 29.60
N VAL A 385 25.51 -13.50 29.16
CA VAL A 385 25.44 -12.09 29.54
C VAL A 385 24.64 -11.99 30.84
N VAL A 386 25.34 -11.57 31.89
CA VAL A 386 24.81 -11.17 33.19
C VAL A 386 24.50 -9.66 33.09
N TYR A 387 23.27 -9.26 33.42
CA TYR A 387 22.93 -7.85 33.57
C TYR A 387 23.37 -7.35 34.95
N GLN A 388 24.16 -6.28 34.98
CA GLN A 388 24.41 -5.49 36.19
C GLN A 388 23.60 -4.20 36.16
N GLU A 389 23.05 -3.84 37.32
CA GLU A 389 22.23 -2.66 37.58
C GLU A 389 23.03 -1.35 37.69
N LYS A 390 22.29 -0.26 37.46
CA LYS A 390 22.45 1.14 37.92
C LYS A 390 23.55 2.04 37.33
N THR A 391 23.08 3.18 36.82
CA THR A 391 23.39 4.49 37.43
C THR A 391 22.23 5.48 37.22
N GLU A 392 21.80 6.07 38.33
CA GLU A 392 20.99 7.28 38.44
C GLU A 392 21.62 8.46 37.70
N ILE A 393 20.78 9.32 37.13
CA ILE A 393 21.08 10.76 37.05
C ILE A 393 19.92 11.50 37.69
N ASP A 394 20.29 12.17 38.76
CA ASP A 394 19.51 13.04 39.63
C ASP A 394 19.35 14.42 38.99
N PHE A 395 18.14 14.97 39.04
CA PHE A 395 17.91 16.41 38.81
C PHE A 395 16.82 16.87 39.77
N GLU A 396 17.26 17.23 40.97
CA GLU A 396 16.52 18.06 41.90
C GLU A 396 16.18 19.43 41.28
N ALA A 397 14.90 19.77 41.29
CA ALA A 397 14.39 21.09 41.65
C ALA A 397 12.92 20.96 42.04
N ILE A 398 12.66 20.44 43.24
CA ILE A 398 11.36 20.43 43.90
C ILE A 398 11.40 21.52 44.98
N ASP A 399 10.48 22.48 44.91
CA ASP A 399 10.14 23.35 46.04
C ASP A 399 9.00 22.68 46.85
N ILE A 400 9.07 22.79 48.17
CA ILE A 400 8.50 21.87 49.17
C ILE A 400 7.03 22.22 49.52
N GLU A 401 6.30 22.95 48.68
CA GLU A 401 4.89 23.29 48.95
C GLU A 401 3.87 22.93 47.86
N GLY A 402 4.24 22.15 46.84
CA GLY A 402 3.25 21.40 46.03
C GLY A 402 2.15 22.23 45.34
N GLN A 403 2.38 23.52 45.07
CA GLN A 403 1.51 24.36 44.25
C GLN A 403 2.22 24.80 42.95
N LEU A 404 1.51 24.75 41.83
CA LEU A 404 1.96 25.32 40.56
C LEU A 404 2.02 26.86 40.69
N LYS A 405 3.23 27.44 40.79
CA LYS A 405 3.44 28.88 40.59
C LYS A 405 4.12 29.16 39.24
N LYS A 406 3.69 30.25 38.62
CA LYS A 406 4.16 30.79 37.34
C LYS A 406 5.67 31.07 37.37
N PRO A 407 6.48 30.61 36.39
CA PRO A 407 7.82 31.17 36.20
C PRO A 407 7.69 32.58 35.60
N GLN A 408 8.28 33.57 36.26
CA GLN A 408 8.47 34.89 35.68
C GLN A 408 9.60 34.81 34.65
N GLY A 409 9.30 35.20 33.41
CA GLY A 409 10.26 35.30 32.32
C GLY A 409 10.08 34.21 31.26
N MET A 410 9.13 34.40 30.35
CA MET A 410 9.27 33.90 28.99
C MET A 410 9.07 35.05 28.01
N ILE A 411 10.01 35.13 27.09
CA ILE A 411 9.93 35.91 25.86
C ILE A 411 8.90 35.21 24.97
N THR A 412 7.92 35.94 24.46
CA THR A 412 7.02 35.47 23.40
C THR A 412 7.86 35.15 22.17
N MET A 413 8.11 33.86 21.90
CA MET A 413 8.69 33.45 20.63
C MET A 413 7.58 33.38 19.58
N GLU A 414 7.65 34.31 18.64
CA GLU A 414 6.85 34.34 17.43
C GLU A 414 7.09 33.04 16.63
N ARG A 415 6.02 32.28 16.36
CA ARG A 415 6.06 30.94 15.73
C ARG A 415 6.68 30.89 14.33
N ALA A 416 7.07 32.02 13.74
CA ALA A 416 7.55 32.12 12.37
C ALA A 416 9.06 31.85 12.16
N LYS A 417 9.86 31.55 13.20
CA LYS A 417 11.33 31.44 13.05
C LYS A 417 12.04 30.25 13.73
N ALA A 418 11.34 29.24 14.22
CA ALA A 418 11.98 28.05 14.79
C ALA A 418 12.11 26.93 13.73
N GLN A 419 13.29 26.81 13.11
CA GLN A 419 13.67 25.63 12.33
C GLN A 419 13.87 24.44 13.28
N PHE A 420 13.00 23.43 13.20
CA PHE A 420 13.12 22.19 13.97
C PHE A 420 14.06 21.20 13.26
N ASN A 421 15.16 20.86 13.92
CA ASN A 421 15.91 19.63 13.65
C ASN A 421 15.15 18.45 14.29
N SER A 422 14.65 17.54 13.45
CA SER A 422 14.02 16.30 13.90
C SER A 422 15.07 15.30 14.39
N LEU A 423 14.95 14.81 15.63
CA LEU A 423 15.64 13.58 16.07
C LEU A 423 14.59 12.53 16.47
N PRO A 424 14.59 11.35 15.82
CA PRO A 424 13.71 10.23 16.11
C PRO A 424 14.34 9.30 17.16
N GLN A 425 13.53 8.70 18.03
CA GLN A 425 13.59 7.30 18.48
C GLN A 425 12.72 7.07 19.74
N LEU A 426 11.67 6.25 19.60
CA LEU A 426 11.25 5.18 20.51
C LEU A 426 9.92 4.59 19.97
N ARG A 427 10.03 3.59 19.10
CA ARG A 427 8.92 2.74 18.65
C ARG A 427 9.43 1.31 18.62
N GLU A 428 9.00 0.52 19.60
CA GLU A 428 9.18 -0.93 19.59
C GLU A 428 7.88 -1.55 20.10
N HIS A 429 7.36 -2.47 19.28
CA HIS A 429 6.28 -3.43 19.47
C HIS A 429 4.84 -3.07 19.07
N PHE A 430 4.32 -3.93 18.18
CA PHE A 430 2.99 -4.07 17.57
C PHE A 430 2.74 -3.36 16.23
N ASN A 431 3.24 -3.96 15.14
CA ASN A 431 2.38 -4.53 14.07
C ASN A 431 3.22 -5.25 13.00
N LEU A 432 2.86 -6.49 12.71
CA LEU A 432 3.38 -7.32 11.63
C LEU A 432 2.73 -6.89 10.30
N ILE A 433 3.37 -5.98 9.57
CA ILE A 433 3.25 -5.82 8.10
C ILE A 433 4.65 -5.45 7.56
N ASP A 434 5.07 -6.14 6.51
CA ASP A 434 6.39 -6.04 5.84
C ASP A 434 6.72 -4.58 5.40
N PRO A 435 7.83 -3.95 5.88
CA PRO A 435 8.14 -2.54 5.60
C PRO A 435 8.89 -2.25 4.28
N ASN A 436 9.06 -3.21 3.35
CA ASN A 436 9.87 -2.95 2.15
C ASN A 436 9.15 -2.30 0.96
N THR A 437 7.94 -1.74 1.13
CA THR A 437 7.41 -0.74 0.18
C THR A 437 7.93 0.64 0.54
N ASN A 438 9.01 1.02 -0.13
CA ASN A 438 9.64 2.33 -0.11
C ASN A 438 8.68 3.38 -0.71
N ILE A 439 7.80 3.97 0.10
CA ILE A 439 7.10 5.21 -0.25
C ILE A 439 8.05 6.35 0.14
N GLN A 440 8.86 6.79 -0.81
CA GLN A 440 9.62 8.04 -0.66
C GLN A 440 8.63 9.20 -0.55
N GLY A 441 8.92 10.10 0.39
CA GLY A 441 8.11 11.28 0.69
C GLY A 441 7.85 12.12 -0.56
N TYR A 442 6.57 12.36 -0.82
CA TYR A 442 6.13 13.41 -1.72
C TYR A 442 5.80 14.64 -0.87
N ASP A 443 6.52 15.73 -1.12
CA ASP A 443 6.25 17.03 -0.55
C ASP A 443 4.86 17.51 -1.03
N PHE A 444 3.98 17.79 -0.06
CA PHE A 444 2.65 18.32 -0.29
C PHE A 444 2.70 19.85 -0.28
N TYR A 445 2.81 20.49 -1.45
CA TYR A 445 2.32 21.85 -1.70
C TYR A 445 2.06 22.00 -3.21
N GLU A 446 0.78 21.96 -3.59
CA GLU A 446 0.29 22.60 -4.82
C GLU A 446 -1.12 23.13 -4.53
N GLU A 447 -1.21 24.40 -4.15
CA GLU A 447 -2.46 25.13 -3.90
C GLU A 447 -3.18 25.58 -5.20
N ASP A 448 -2.66 25.29 -6.39
CA ASP A 448 -3.15 25.92 -7.63
C ASP A 448 -4.20 25.13 -8.43
N THR A 449 -4.70 23.98 -7.95
CA THR A 449 -5.67 23.17 -8.73
C THR A 449 -7.15 23.38 -8.38
N ILE A 450 -7.50 24.18 -7.37
CA ILE A 450 -8.90 24.30 -6.92
C ILE A 450 -9.69 25.40 -7.66
N GLN A 451 -9.06 26.35 -8.36
CA GLN A 451 -9.78 27.47 -9.00
C GLN A 451 -10.18 27.27 -10.48
N GLN A 452 -9.71 26.23 -11.18
CA GLN A 452 -10.01 26.08 -12.62
C GLN A 452 -11.20 25.17 -12.97
N VAL A 453 -11.86 24.54 -12.00
CA VAL A 453 -12.98 23.61 -12.27
C VAL A 453 -14.35 24.31 -12.38
N GLN A 454 -14.45 25.61 -12.05
CA GLN A 454 -15.75 26.30 -12.02
C GLN A 454 -16.25 26.84 -13.39
N GLN A 455 -15.48 26.74 -14.48
CA GLN A 455 -15.91 27.28 -15.77
C GLN A 455 -15.47 26.41 -16.96
N THR A 456 -16.14 25.28 -17.21
CA THR A 456 -16.30 24.79 -18.58
C THR A 456 -17.69 24.21 -18.80
N ASN A 457 -18.22 24.54 -19.98
CA ASN A 457 -19.60 24.37 -20.40
C ASN A 457 -20.02 22.91 -20.58
N ARG A 458 -21.24 22.66 -20.11
CA ARG A 458 -22.21 21.62 -20.48
C ARG A 458 -21.85 20.78 -21.72
N ALA A 459 -21.35 19.57 -21.49
CA ALA A 459 -21.77 18.41 -22.25
C ALA A 459 -22.90 17.74 -21.47
N ILE A 460 -24.06 17.54 -22.10
CA ILE A 460 -25.14 16.74 -21.54
C ILE A 460 -24.66 15.29 -21.57
N PRO A 461 -24.47 14.60 -20.43
CA PRO A 461 -24.16 13.19 -20.47
C PRO A 461 -25.36 12.46 -21.08
N ILE A 462 -25.12 11.69 -22.13
CA ILE A 462 -26.10 10.70 -22.58
C ILE A 462 -26.29 9.77 -21.39
N GLN A 463 -27.45 9.83 -20.75
CA GLN A 463 -27.82 8.90 -19.68
C GLN A 463 -27.93 7.49 -20.28
N ARG A 464 -26.80 6.79 -20.36
CA ARG A 464 -26.78 5.36 -20.57
C ARG A 464 -27.30 4.75 -19.27
N LYS A 465 -28.48 4.15 -19.32
CA LYS A 465 -29.01 3.28 -18.25
C LYS A 465 -28.07 2.09 -18.12
N VAL A 466 -26.99 2.24 -17.35
CA VAL A 466 -26.34 1.10 -16.71
C VAL A 466 -27.43 0.43 -15.90
N ALA A 467 -27.63 -0.87 -16.07
CA ALA A 467 -28.55 -1.60 -15.22
C ALA A 467 -28.16 -1.35 -13.76
N GLU A 468 -28.93 -0.53 -13.05
CA GLU A 468 -28.79 -0.32 -11.62
C GLU A 468 -29.02 -1.69 -10.97
N THR A 469 -27.93 -2.40 -10.69
CA THR A 469 -27.95 -3.54 -9.79
C THR A 469 -28.31 -2.97 -8.43
N GLY A 470 -29.60 -2.92 -8.14
CA GLY A 470 -30.19 -2.03 -7.16
C GLY A 470 -29.56 -2.08 -5.77
N GLY A 471 -29.59 -0.91 -5.10
CA GLY A 471 -29.72 -0.69 -3.65
C GLY A 471 -28.75 -1.35 -2.67
N LEU A 472 -27.79 -2.16 -3.11
CA LEU A 472 -26.90 -2.94 -2.23
C LEU A 472 -25.50 -2.34 -2.08
N ASP A 473 -25.20 -1.27 -2.83
CA ASP A 473 -23.92 -0.56 -2.80
C ASP A 473 -24.09 0.96 -2.83
N TYR A 474 -23.10 1.67 -2.29
CA TYR A 474 -23.00 3.12 -2.40
C TYR A 474 -22.08 3.47 -3.56
N ARG A 475 -22.47 4.48 -4.34
CA ARG A 475 -21.77 4.90 -5.56
C ARG A 475 -21.37 6.36 -5.52
N TRP A 476 -20.19 6.65 -6.06
CA TRP A 476 -19.67 7.99 -6.28
C TRP A 476 -19.22 8.13 -7.72
N ASN A 477 -19.63 9.22 -8.36
CA ASN A 477 -19.11 9.58 -9.68
C ASN A 477 -17.97 10.56 -9.47
N ALA A 478 -16.88 10.38 -10.21
CA ALA A 478 -15.89 11.43 -10.34
C ALA A 478 -16.55 12.68 -10.96
N PRO A 479 -16.21 13.89 -10.50
CA PRO A 479 -16.84 15.13 -10.99
C PRO A 479 -16.47 15.46 -12.45
N ALA A 480 -15.40 14.87 -12.97
CA ALA A 480 -14.94 15.00 -14.34
C ALA A 480 -14.32 13.68 -14.82
N THR A 481 -14.07 13.56 -16.13
CA THR A 481 -13.31 12.45 -16.70
C THR A 481 -11.90 12.42 -16.11
N VAL A 482 -11.34 11.22 -15.97
CA VAL A 482 -10.04 11.02 -15.32
C VAL A 482 -9.05 10.33 -16.25
N LYS A 483 -7.77 10.61 -15.99
CA LYS A 483 -6.64 9.92 -16.60
C LYS A 483 -5.87 9.12 -15.54
N ILE A 484 -5.81 7.80 -15.67
CA ILE A 484 -5.17 6.88 -14.74
C ILE A 484 -4.30 5.89 -15.52
N GLY A 485 -2.99 5.95 -15.31
CA GLY A 485 -2.03 5.02 -15.91
C GLY A 485 -2.06 3.63 -15.27
N SER A 486 -1.57 2.63 -16.00
CA SER A 486 -1.36 1.28 -15.46
C SER A 486 0.05 1.10 -14.86
N ASP A 487 0.44 1.99 -13.96
CA ASP A 487 1.76 2.01 -13.31
C ASP A 487 1.69 1.69 -11.81
N SER A 488 0.52 1.34 -11.29
CA SER A 488 0.25 1.12 -9.85
C SER A 488 0.43 2.36 -8.98
N GLN A 489 0.59 3.55 -9.56
CA GLN A 489 0.63 4.80 -8.80
C GLN A 489 -0.80 5.18 -8.39
N PRO A 490 -1.07 5.40 -7.09
CA PRO A 490 -2.39 5.85 -6.65
C PRO A 490 -2.73 7.23 -7.24
N VAL A 491 -3.87 7.33 -7.90
CA VAL A 491 -4.42 8.61 -8.37
C VAL A 491 -5.49 9.08 -7.39
N LYS A 492 -5.36 10.32 -6.90
CA LYS A 492 -6.33 10.94 -6.01
C LYS A 492 -7.46 11.56 -6.84
N VAL A 493 -8.69 11.09 -6.62
CA VAL A 493 -9.91 11.59 -7.27
C VAL A 493 -10.77 12.29 -6.23
N PRO A 494 -11.00 13.61 -6.33
CA PRO A 494 -11.87 14.33 -5.40
C PRO A 494 -13.32 13.88 -5.57
N LEU A 495 -14.05 13.70 -4.47
CA LEU A 495 -15.44 13.25 -4.49
C LEU A 495 -16.39 14.31 -3.95
N GLU A 496 -16.22 14.71 -2.69
CA GLU A 496 -17.16 15.58 -1.98
C GLU A 496 -16.39 16.49 -1.01
N SER A 497 -16.87 17.72 -0.78
CA SER A 497 -16.41 18.58 0.32
C SER A 497 -17.62 19.12 1.05
N ASN A 498 -17.67 18.93 2.36
CA ASN A 498 -18.80 19.35 3.20
C ASN A 498 -18.28 20.12 4.42
N THR A 499 -18.83 21.31 4.66
CA THR A 499 -18.55 22.12 5.85
C THR A 499 -19.74 22.07 6.80
N PHE A 500 -19.48 21.87 8.09
CA PHE A 500 -20.53 21.82 9.11
C PHE A 500 -20.05 22.40 10.45
N PRO A 501 -20.97 22.96 11.26
CA PRO A 501 -20.65 23.43 12.59
C PRO A 501 -20.33 22.24 13.51
N VAL A 502 -19.41 22.45 14.47
CA VAL A 502 -19.02 21.44 15.44
C VAL A 502 -18.95 22.02 16.84
N LYS A 503 -19.33 21.21 17.84
CA LYS A 503 -19.02 21.53 19.23
C LYS A 503 -17.76 20.76 19.63
N THR A 504 -16.75 21.50 20.08
CA THR A 504 -15.53 20.91 20.60
C THR A 504 -15.51 20.89 22.12
N PHE A 505 -14.72 19.97 22.67
CA PHE A 505 -14.44 19.82 24.09
C PHE A 505 -13.09 19.12 24.23
N TYR A 506 -12.50 19.17 25.41
CA TYR A 506 -11.26 18.44 25.67
C TYR A 506 -11.56 17.08 26.30
N GLU A 507 -10.78 16.06 25.95
CA GLU A 507 -10.76 14.78 26.64
C GLU A 507 -9.37 14.54 27.23
N ALA A 508 -9.33 13.94 28.42
CA ALA A 508 -8.08 13.62 29.09
C ALA A 508 -8.20 12.35 29.93
N THR A 509 -7.15 11.54 29.90
CA THR A 509 -7.00 10.35 30.76
C THR A 509 -5.68 10.47 31.53
N PRO A 510 -5.64 11.20 32.67
CA PRO A 510 -4.41 11.57 33.38
C PRO A 510 -3.54 10.40 33.86
N SER A 511 -4.15 9.22 34.07
CA SER A 511 -3.45 7.99 34.44
C SER A 511 -2.65 7.38 33.27
N ILE A 512 -2.91 7.80 32.03
CA ILE A 512 -2.23 7.33 30.81
C ILE A 512 -1.41 8.45 30.16
N SER A 513 -1.93 9.68 30.11
CA SER A 513 -1.32 10.83 29.43
C SER A 513 -1.39 12.10 30.29
N LYS A 514 -0.31 12.89 30.30
CA LYS A 514 -0.26 14.20 30.98
C LYS A 514 -0.89 15.35 30.17
N HIS A 515 -1.37 15.05 28.97
CA HIS A 515 -1.94 16.01 28.03
C HIS A 515 -3.43 15.82 27.82
N ALA A 516 -4.13 16.92 27.57
CA ALA A 516 -5.52 16.92 27.10
C ALA A 516 -5.57 17.00 25.57
N TYR A 517 -6.60 16.38 24.99
CA TYR A 517 -6.81 16.27 23.56
C TYR A 517 -8.09 17.00 23.18
N LEU A 518 -7.99 17.95 22.25
CA LEU A 518 -9.15 18.58 21.66
C LEU A 518 -9.92 17.53 20.87
N SER A 519 -11.22 17.44 21.12
CA SER A 519 -12.10 16.44 20.54
C SER A 519 -13.36 17.11 19.99
N ALA A 520 -13.91 16.48 18.95
CA ALA A 520 -15.13 16.91 18.28
C ALA A 520 -16.10 15.74 18.17
N ILE A 521 -17.38 16.00 18.42
CA ILE A 521 -18.46 15.06 18.09
C ILE A 521 -19.18 15.62 16.88
N ILE A 522 -19.22 14.82 15.82
CA ILE A 522 -19.78 15.21 14.53
C ILE A 522 -20.84 14.20 14.11
N GLN A 523 -21.92 14.67 13.51
CA GLN A 523 -22.86 13.79 12.80
C GLN A 523 -22.49 13.77 11.33
N ASN A 524 -22.47 12.59 10.72
CA ASN A 524 -22.26 12.43 9.29
C ASN A 524 -23.32 13.27 8.54
N PRO A 525 -22.92 14.35 7.84
CA PRO A 525 -23.84 15.27 7.20
C PRO A 525 -24.39 14.72 5.87
N SER A 526 -23.75 13.68 5.31
CA SER A 526 -24.09 13.12 4.00
C SER A 526 -25.23 12.11 4.10
N ASP A 527 -25.95 11.94 2.99
CA ASP A 527 -26.90 10.84 2.77
C ASP A 527 -26.19 9.51 2.45
N LYS A 528 -24.86 9.55 2.27
CA LYS A 528 -23.97 8.41 2.11
C LYS A 528 -23.19 8.13 3.40
N PRO A 529 -22.75 6.88 3.62
CA PRO A 529 -21.85 6.58 4.73
C PRO A 529 -20.48 7.20 4.48
N ILE A 530 -19.89 7.70 5.56
CA ILE A 530 -18.45 7.92 5.62
C ILE A 530 -17.83 6.54 5.82
N LEU A 531 -17.01 6.11 4.88
CA LEU A 531 -16.38 4.79 4.91
C LEU A 531 -15.11 4.83 5.77
N GLN A 532 -14.74 3.69 6.35
CA GLN A 532 -13.46 3.59 7.02
C GLN A 532 -12.30 3.94 6.08
N GLY A 533 -11.44 4.88 6.49
CA GLY A 533 -10.35 5.39 5.67
C GLY A 533 -9.36 6.24 6.43
N LYS A 534 -8.19 6.48 5.83
CA LYS A 534 -7.15 7.33 6.43
C LYS A 534 -7.58 8.80 6.36
N THR A 535 -7.37 9.52 7.45
CA THR A 535 -7.78 10.91 7.60
C THR A 535 -6.61 11.74 8.06
N HIS A 536 -6.37 12.84 7.35
CA HIS A 536 -5.42 13.88 7.75
C HIS A 536 -6.19 15.01 8.43
N ILE A 537 -5.71 15.48 9.56
CA ILE A 537 -6.39 16.45 10.43
C ILE A 537 -5.54 17.70 10.52
N PHE A 538 -6.17 18.85 10.28
CA PHE A 538 -5.59 20.17 10.32
C PHE A 538 -6.40 21.06 11.27
N ILE A 539 -5.70 21.94 11.98
CA ILE A 539 -6.29 22.97 12.84
C ILE A 539 -5.77 24.33 12.33
N GLY A 540 -6.66 25.14 11.77
CA GLY A 540 -6.25 26.29 10.95
C GLY A 540 -5.28 25.82 9.85
N ASP A 541 -4.16 26.52 9.68
CA ASP A 541 -3.17 26.18 8.65
C ASP A 541 -2.14 25.11 9.10
N SER A 542 -2.33 24.50 10.27
CA SER A 542 -1.35 23.59 10.87
C SER A 542 -1.80 22.13 10.84
N TYR A 543 -0.92 21.23 10.40
CA TYR A 543 -1.14 19.79 10.48
C TYR A 543 -1.14 19.31 11.94
N ALA A 544 -2.28 18.76 12.38
CA ALA A 544 -2.47 18.30 13.75
C ALA A 544 -2.24 16.79 13.91
N GLY A 545 -2.47 16.00 12.86
CA GLY A 545 -2.19 14.56 12.88
C GLY A 545 -2.93 13.76 11.81
N SER A 546 -2.89 12.44 11.97
CA SER A 546 -3.66 11.51 11.13
C SER A 546 -4.29 10.41 11.96
N GLU A 547 -5.53 10.06 11.62
CA GLU A 547 -6.30 8.99 12.25
C GLU A 547 -6.92 8.09 11.17
N LYS A 548 -7.46 6.95 11.56
CA LYS A 548 -8.33 6.12 10.72
C LYS A 548 -9.78 6.37 11.13
N LEU A 549 -10.59 6.94 10.25
CA LEU A 549 -12.03 7.04 10.49
C LEU A 549 -12.67 5.66 10.45
N ASP A 550 -13.69 5.46 11.26
CA ASP A 550 -14.55 4.28 11.20
C ASP A 550 -15.73 4.51 10.25
N THR A 551 -16.26 3.41 9.73
CA THR A 551 -17.44 3.46 8.87
C THR A 551 -18.63 3.98 9.66
N THR A 552 -19.13 5.15 9.27
CA THR A 552 -20.25 5.82 9.91
C THR A 552 -21.38 5.98 8.91
N GLY A 553 -22.53 5.37 9.20
CA GLY A 553 -23.72 5.48 8.36
C GLY A 553 -24.24 6.92 8.25
N PRO A 554 -25.17 7.19 7.31
CA PRO A 554 -25.84 8.48 7.21
C PRO A 554 -26.41 8.91 8.58
N LYS A 555 -26.18 10.16 8.99
CA LYS A 555 -26.57 10.72 10.29
C LYS A 555 -25.96 10.03 11.52
N GLY A 556 -25.04 9.09 11.34
CA GLY A 556 -24.30 8.48 12.44
C GLY A 556 -23.32 9.46 13.09
N THR A 557 -22.95 9.20 14.34
CA THR A 557 -22.04 10.07 15.11
C THR A 557 -20.61 9.57 15.02
N MET A 558 -19.66 10.49 14.85
CA MET A 558 -18.22 10.27 14.87
C MET A 558 -17.59 11.08 16.00
N ASN A 559 -16.62 10.48 16.68
CA ASN A 559 -15.75 11.17 17.63
C ASN A 559 -14.41 11.38 16.94
N LEU A 560 -13.96 12.62 16.83
CA LEU A 560 -12.71 12.96 16.17
C LEU A 560 -11.74 13.57 17.16
N ALA A 561 -10.53 13.01 17.23
CA ALA A 561 -9.44 13.62 17.96
C ALA A 561 -8.78 14.68 17.09
N LEU A 562 -8.96 15.95 17.44
CA LEU A 562 -8.42 17.09 16.68
C LEU A 562 -6.95 17.35 16.99
N GLY A 563 -6.45 16.89 18.15
CA GLY A 563 -5.03 16.96 18.48
C GLY A 563 -4.77 17.28 19.95
N MET A 564 -3.51 17.23 20.34
CA MET A 564 -3.06 17.58 21.69
C MET A 564 -2.99 19.11 21.87
N ASP A 565 -3.39 19.62 23.03
CA ASP A 565 -3.20 21.03 23.40
C ASP A 565 -2.30 21.16 24.64
N GLU A 566 -1.09 21.67 24.43
CA GLU A 566 -0.09 21.86 25.50
C GLU A 566 -0.44 22.96 26.50
N ASN A 567 -1.43 23.80 26.18
CA ASN A 567 -1.93 24.84 27.09
C ASN A 567 -2.88 24.29 28.15
N ILE A 568 -3.16 22.98 28.13
CA ILE A 568 -3.88 22.28 29.18
C ILE A 568 -2.95 21.22 29.76
N ARG A 569 -2.54 21.42 31.01
CA ARG A 569 -1.58 20.53 31.68
C ARG A 569 -2.25 19.77 32.79
N LEU A 570 -2.00 18.47 32.84
CA LEU A 570 -2.58 17.57 33.81
C LEU A 570 -1.49 17.07 34.77
N LYS A 571 -1.84 16.97 36.04
CA LYS A 571 -1.02 16.30 37.05
C LYS A 571 -1.87 15.25 37.74
N HIS A 572 -1.40 14.00 37.77
CA HIS A 572 -2.08 12.88 38.41
C HIS A 572 -1.19 12.32 39.52
N ASN A 573 -1.63 12.48 40.77
CA ASN A 573 -0.91 12.03 41.96
C ASN A 573 -1.74 11.01 42.73
N ILE A 574 -1.11 9.93 43.16
CA ILE A 574 -1.72 8.89 43.99
C ILE A 574 -0.96 8.82 45.32
N ILE A 575 -1.68 8.96 46.43
CA ILE A 575 -1.13 8.90 47.78
C ILE A 575 -1.68 7.64 48.46
N PRO A 576 -0.90 6.57 48.58
CA PRO A 576 -1.31 5.36 49.30
C PRO A 576 -1.15 5.53 50.82
N LYS A 577 -2.13 5.06 51.58
CA LYS A 577 -2.10 4.95 53.04
C LYS A 577 -2.41 3.51 53.43
N GLN A 578 -1.43 2.84 54.03
CA GLN A 578 -1.55 1.44 54.45
C GLN A 578 -1.82 1.34 55.94
N TYR A 579 -2.73 0.43 56.32
CA TYR A 579 -2.96 0.04 57.70
C TYR A 579 -3.60 -1.35 57.76
N SER A 580 -3.47 -2.05 58.88
CA SER A 580 -4.09 -3.36 59.10
C SER A 580 -5.28 -3.25 60.05
N LYS A 581 -6.32 -4.06 59.85
CA LYS A 581 -7.54 -4.06 60.68
C LYS A 581 -7.89 -5.47 61.19
N GLY A 582 -8.39 -5.57 62.43
CA GLY A 582 -8.81 -6.81 63.10
C GLY A 582 -7.99 -7.17 64.36
N LEU A 583 -8.55 -8.00 65.26
CA LEU A 583 -7.95 -8.38 66.56
C LEU A 583 -6.56 -9.06 66.45
N ILE A 584 -6.19 -9.57 65.27
CA ILE A 584 -4.88 -10.22 64.97
C ILE A 584 -4.23 -9.63 63.69
N GLY A 585 -4.83 -8.61 63.05
CA GLY A 585 -4.28 -7.97 61.84
C GLY A 585 -4.06 -8.94 60.66
N SER A 586 -5.05 -9.79 60.36
CA SER A 586 -5.04 -10.76 59.25
C SER A 586 -5.38 -10.16 57.88
N THR A 587 -5.77 -8.89 57.84
CA THR A 587 -6.21 -8.18 56.65
C THR A 587 -5.40 -6.89 56.47
N ASP A 588 -4.84 -6.71 55.28
CA ASP A 588 -4.16 -5.48 54.88
C ASP A 588 -5.14 -4.60 54.11
N ILE A 589 -5.24 -3.33 54.52
CA ILE A 589 -6.02 -2.31 53.84
C ILE A 589 -5.06 -1.29 53.26
N THR A 590 -5.21 -0.99 51.97
CA THR A 590 -4.55 0.16 51.35
C THR A 590 -5.63 1.13 50.85
N GLU A 591 -5.67 2.31 51.43
CA GLU A 591 -6.46 3.44 50.92
C GLU A 591 -5.61 4.21 49.91
N TYR A 592 -6.18 4.50 48.76
CA TYR A 592 -5.55 5.31 47.73
C TYR A 592 -6.33 6.61 47.62
N LYS A 593 -5.67 7.73 47.90
CA LYS A 593 -6.19 9.07 47.58
C LYS A 593 -5.61 9.52 46.25
N VAL A 594 -6.47 9.71 45.26
CA VAL A 594 -6.11 10.20 43.93
C VAL A 594 -6.44 11.68 43.84
N ARG A 595 -5.49 12.48 43.35
CA ARG A 595 -5.63 13.91 43.09
C ARG A 595 -5.22 14.21 41.66
N ILE A 596 -6.16 14.76 40.88
CA ILE A 596 -5.96 15.21 39.51
C ILE A 596 -6.03 16.73 39.51
N GLU A 597 -4.98 17.39 39.05
CA GLU A 597 -4.95 18.84 38.84
C GLU A 597 -5.02 19.12 37.34
N ILE A 598 -5.96 19.97 36.93
CA ILE A 598 -6.20 20.37 35.54
C ILE A 598 -5.93 21.87 35.42
N GLY A 599 -4.78 22.25 34.86
CA GLY A 599 -4.42 23.64 34.62
C GLY A 599 -4.81 24.11 33.22
N ASN A 600 -5.68 25.12 33.13
CA ASN A 600 -6.03 25.81 31.89
C ASN A 600 -5.19 27.09 31.74
N TYR A 601 -4.25 27.11 30.80
CA TYR A 601 -3.40 28.27 30.50
C TYR A 601 -3.91 29.10 29.32
N LYS A 602 -5.11 28.82 28.83
CA LYS A 602 -5.77 29.60 27.79
C LYS A 602 -6.45 30.83 28.37
N ASP A 603 -6.78 31.77 27.48
CA ASP A 603 -7.52 33.01 27.74
C ASP A 603 -9.05 32.84 27.76
N LYS A 604 -9.53 31.60 27.56
CA LYS A 604 -10.95 31.24 27.61
C LYS A 604 -11.20 30.04 28.51
N ASP A 605 -12.42 29.95 29.02
CA ASP A 605 -12.93 28.77 29.73
C ASP A 605 -12.92 27.56 28.79
N ILE A 606 -12.65 26.38 29.35
CA ILE A 606 -12.65 25.13 28.59
C ILE A 606 -13.63 24.13 29.21
N GLU A 607 -14.33 23.40 28.34
CA GLU A 607 -15.07 22.19 28.72
C GLU A 607 -14.14 21.00 28.58
N ILE A 608 -13.92 20.24 29.66
CA ILE A 608 -13.05 19.07 29.66
C ILE A 608 -13.72 17.87 30.31
N ARG A 609 -13.61 16.74 29.62
CA ARG A 609 -14.00 15.41 30.09
C ARG A 609 -12.77 14.67 30.58
N ILE A 610 -12.78 14.32 31.87
CA ILE A 610 -11.71 13.55 32.51
C ILE A 610 -12.17 12.10 32.68
N PHE A 611 -11.28 11.18 32.33
CA PHE A 611 -11.42 9.76 32.61
C PHE A 611 -10.34 9.29 33.57
N ASP A 612 -10.75 8.48 34.55
CA ASP A 612 -9.82 7.73 35.41
C ASP A 612 -10.48 6.40 35.79
N GLN A 613 -9.85 5.61 36.65
CA GLN A 613 -10.34 4.28 36.98
C GLN A 613 -10.08 3.90 38.44
N ILE A 614 -10.95 3.01 38.95
CA ILE A 614 -10.65 2.17 40.11
C ILE A 614 -10.33 0.75 39.65
N PRO A 615 -9.46 0.02 40.37
CA PRO A 615 -9.19 -1.37 40.03
C PRO A 615 -10.44 -2.24 40.17
N LEU A 616 -10.44 -3.39 39.49
CA LEU A 616 -11.42 -4.46 39.65
C LEU A 616 -10.72 -5.74 40.12
N SER A 617 -11.45 -6.58 40.85
CA SER A 617 -10.96 -7.88 41.34
C SER A 617 -11.78 -9.02 40.76
N GLU A 618 -11.11 -10.07 40.29
CA GLU A 618 -11.72 -11.37 39.97
C GLU A 618 -11.57 -12.38 41.12
N GLN A 619 -10.90 -11.99 42.21
CA GLN A 619 -10.68 -12.81 43.38
C GLN A 619 -11.67 -12.43 44.48
N GLU A 620 -12.37 -13.42 45.03
CA GLU A 620 -13.36 -13.22 46.09
C GLU A 620 -12.76 -12.60 47.36
N ASP A 621 -11.48 -12.90 47.64
CA ASP A 621 -10.74 -12.43 48.82
C ASP A 621 -10.21 -10.99 48.71
N VAL A 622 -10.32 -10.35 47.53
CA VAL A 622 -9.86 -8.96 47.33
C VAL A 622 -11.07 -8.08 47.10
N GLN A 623 -11.38 -7.25 48.10
CA GLN A 623 -12.51 -6.33 48.07
C GLN A 623 -12.04 -4.92 47.71
N ILE A 624 -12.75 -4.29 46.78
CA ILE A 624 -12.47 -2.93 46.32
C ILE A 624 -13.70 -2.09 46.61
N GLU A 625 -13.51 -0.99 47.32
CA GLU A 625 -14.59 -0.09 47.71
C GLU A 625 -14.21 1.36 47.37
N LEU A 626 -15.08 2.03 46.62
CA LEU A 626 -14.97 3.46 46.36
C LEU A 626 -15.43 4.23 47.61
N LEU A 627 -14.55 5.06 48.16
CA LEU A 627 -14.81 5.82 49.38
C LEU A 627 -15.45 7.18 49.10
N THR A 628 -15.17 7.77 47.94
CA THR A 628 -15.75 9.07 47.54
C THR A 628 -17.21 8.91 47.16
N LYS A 629 -18.07 9.68 47.84
CA LYS A 629 -19.52 9.68 47.62
C LYS A 629 -19.88 10.37 46.29
N ASN A 630 -21.05 10.02 45.74
CA ASN A 630 -21.60 10.58 44.49
C ASN A 630 -20.74 10.35 43.24
N LEU A 631 -19.84 9.37 43.29
CA LEU A 631 -19.13 8.85 42.13
C LEU A 631 -19.62 7.42 41.86
N SER A 632 -19.88 7.11 40.60
CA SER A 632 -20.40 5.80 40.19
C SER A 632 -19.57 5.29 39.02
N PRO A 633 -18.62 4.37 39.24
CA PRO A 633 -17.83 3.78 38.18
C PRO A 633 -18.71 2.88 37.31
N ASN A 634 -18.39 2.77 36.02
CA ASN A 634 -19.06 1.80 35.16
C ASN A 634 -18.61 0.36 35.48
N ARG A 635 -19.18 -0.63 34.77
CA ARG A 635 -18.84 -2.06 34.95
C ARG A 635 -17.34 -2.40 34.78
N ASN A 636 -16.57 -1.52 34.14
CA ASN A 636 -15.13 -1.68 33.92
C ASN A 636 -14.29 -0.88 34.93
N GLY A 637 -14.91 -0.29 35.97
CA GLY A 637 -14.20 0.52 36.96
C GLY A 637 -13.89 1.95 36.50
N ILE A 638 -14.38 2.39 35.33
CA ILE A 638 -14.07 3.71 34.77
C ILE A 638 -14.93 4.78 35.42
N LEU A 639 -14.28 5.85 35.88
CA LEU A 639 -14.87 7.09 36.38
C LEU A 639 -14.79 8.17 35.29
N LYS A 640 -15.80 9.03 35.24
CA LYS A 640 -15.90 10.12 34.26
C LYS A 640 -16.38 11.40 34.94
N TRP A 641 -15.74 12.52 34.62
CA TRP A 641 -16.17 13.87 34.99
C TRP A 641 -16.28 14.74 33.74
N ASP A 642 -17.34 15.53 33.62
CA ASP A 642 -17.44 16.62 32.65
C ASP A 642 -17.41 17.92 33.47
N ILE A 643 -16.37 18.75 33.31
CA ILE A 643 -16.18 19.99 34.08
C ILE A 643 -15.79 21.16 33.18
N THR A 644 -16.17 22.37 33.60
CA THR A 644 -15.65 23.62 33.03
C THR A 644 -14.43 24.06 33.84
N VAL A 645 -13.28 24.30 33.19
CA VAL A 645 -12.09 24.87 33.83
C VAL A 645 -11.94 26.32 33.35
N PRO A 646 -12.12 27.32 34.23
CA PRO A 646 -12.07 28.71 33.82
C PRO A 646 -10.71 29.13 33.23
N ALA A 647 -10.70 30.19 32.42
CA ALA A 647 -9.49 30.77 31.86
C ALA A 647 -8.44 31.06 32.93
N GLN A 648 -7.18 30.68 32.70
CA GLN A 648 -6.06 30.93 33.61
C GLN A 648 -6.25 30.34 35.03
N LYS A 649 -7.07 29.31 35.19
CA LYS A 649 -7.33 28.63 36.47
C LYS A 649 -6.90 27.16 36.45
N THR A 650 -6.76 26.61 37.65
CA THR A 650 -6.54 25.18 37.88
C THR A 650 -7.70 24.62 38.67
N GLU A 651 -8.35 23.60 38.14
CA GLU A 651 -9.35 22.81 38.85
C GLU A 651 -8.75 21.53 39.41
N VAL A 652 -9.32 21.02 40.51
CA VAL A 652 -8.83 19.82 41.20
C VAL A 652 -9.95 18.82 41.37
N ILE A 653 -9.74 17.60 40.88
CA ILE A 653 -10.59 16.44 41.15
C ILE A 653 -9.89 15.55 42.17
N GLU A 654 -10.59 15.19 43.23
CA GLU A 654 -10.13 14.21 44.22
C GLU A 654 -11.11 13.06 44.36
N PHE A 655 -10.59 11.84 44.33
CA PHE A 655 -11.36 10.66 44.73
C PHE A 655 -10.50 9.69 45.54
N SER A 656 -11.15 8.79 46.27
CA SER A 656 -10.46 7.80 47.10
C SER A 656 -11.15 6.46 47.02
N TYR A 657 -10.37 5.40 47.02
CA TYR A 657 -10.84 4.02 47.09
C TYR A 657 -9.95 3.22 48.03
N LYS A 658 -10.47 2.13 48.58
CA LYS A 658 -9.68 1.19 49.37
C LYS A 658 -9.66 -0.18 48.72
N ILE A 659 -8.52 -0.84 48.85
CA ILE A 659 -8.34 -2.25 48.54
C ILE A 659 -8.11 -2.98 49.86
N GLN A 660 -8.97 -3.94 50.14
CA GLN A 660 -8.86 -4.85 51.27
C GLN A 660 -8.42 -6.22 50.75
N ARG A 661 -7.37 -6.78 51.34
CA ARG A 661 -6.77 -8.07 50.92
C ARG A 661 -6.26 -8.87 52.11
N PRO A 662 -6.05 -10.20 51.96
CA PRO A 662 -5.39 -10.99 53.00
C PRO A 662 -3.95 -10.51 53.22
N LYS A 663 -3.47 -10.68 54.46
CA LYS A 663 -2.11 -10.26 54.84
C LYS A 663 -1.04 -10.89 53.95
N ASN A 664 0.00 -10.13 53.61
CA ASN A 664 1.15 -10.55 52.80
C ASN A 664 0.84 -10.87 51.32
N TRP A 665 -0.38 -10.60 50.84
CA TRP A 665 -0.69 -10.74 49.42
C TRP A 665 -0.05 -9.61 48.59
N VAL A 666 0.62 -9.99 47.51
CA VAL A 666 1.20 -9.06 46.53
C VAL A 666 0.21 -8.88 45.38
N ILE A 667 -0.26 -7.65 45.18
CA ILE A 667 -1.11 -7.31 44.04
C ILE A 667 -0.23 -7.14 42.80
N LYS A 668 -0.55 -7.86 41.73
CA LYS A 668 -0.03 -7.61 40.38
C LYS A 668 -1.19 -7.24 39.46
N GLY A 669 -1.18 -6.02 38.94
CA GLY A 669 -2.14 -5.59 37.93
C GLY A 669 -1.86 -6.25 36.58
N ARG A 670 -2.91 -6.67 35.87
CA ARG A 670 -2.86 -6.98 34.43
C ARG A 670 -3.79 -5.98 33.75
N HIS A 671 -3.26 -5.20 32.81
CA HIS A 671 -4.11 -4.43 31.90
C HIS A 671 -4.81 -5.42 30.97
N ARG A 672 -6.14 -5.33 30.88
CA ARG A 672 -6.96 -6.12 29.96
C ARG A 672 -7.21 -5.34 28.69
#